data_AF-A0AA37FX46-F1
#
_entry.id   AF-A0AA37FX46-F1
#
_cell.length_a   1.000
_cell.length_b   1.000
_cell.length_c   1.000
_cell.angle_alpha   90.00
_cell.angle_beta   90.00
_cell.angle_gamma   90.00
#
_symmetry.space_group_name_H-M   'P 1'
#
loop_
_entity.id
_entity.type
_entity.pdbx_description
1 polymer ?
#
loop_
_entity_poly.entity_id
_entity_poly.type
_entity_poly.pdbx_seq_one_letter_code
_entity_poly.pdbx_strand_id
1 'polypeptide(L)'
;MSGRVTLGCLLACLMSGALAQGTVQPVAWLLEQVRIGEARGREDLVSNSLYSLSLVEPDHPELLAAQARQALRQGKVKEAGALLARLGKQDPDSALYRQGMANLALNEPARRQQLQQARLLTSAGRLEEAERLYRSLFSGDLPPNLDVAVDYALLQTRIPAMKAKGLAALEALNRQYPGEPRVRGGLARLYLADGRRQGAQNLLREMARDPYQRDEAAEIWLADTESLPIGPGSIAALQEYMVLFGEGDTTKAEQLLATQEEKWASPAYRARQSTLASTAGGGASISRLQRALAANPGDPELMGALGQAYSRNDQRALAIAQFERVLAHPEVTDKDKWRSLLATNRYWLLVSQGRSALERELWDEAATLYRRAIAQDGREPEAWLGLGDSERGRHRDADAESAYRKALAMGSARERALARLFDLYKEQDPARALALLEQQGTPGMQAEGRRLKAGLLQEEADQLDRAGKVAAALRLREEALALTPEEVWLAYRVADTRARLGEAGSGEQLLRERLAAHPQDATLRYATALYLSGQDKMVEARGVLAAIPRSGWTQDMDALDQRLARDEVLARARARHEAGDDEGAERLLQPLQPDEEASLMLAEWATDRGAYALAEQRYQEVLARTPQQPEARLGMAELAQARGDLAKARHWLPAWPVSPLPPEGASYYRRVANLYQALGEGETARAIFTDYEPLVALQPASQQTALFWRDAARQRFAEHDVEEALVRDRKGLVAAGLAPREDLEGGELTRLARSQDGEGWLASGLRSDLDRHYRQSQTTFSLDSDYWGSSGTGGYSDLRALTQMAQLDTPLAGGTAFGRLELVDMDAGDLPDSPYRAQFGTCAARDCRGDAHQQSRGTTLAAGWQRGAWAFDLGTTPLGFEVVDWVGGATLTGDWHTLGWGMTLSRRPVSSSLLSYGGTVDPGTGISWGGVRANGVRLDLSRDLGGAVGFWGSAQQHLLTGKNVPDNWRTRLMGGGYYKFVNETHRRASVGLSTMLWHYQQDLGGYTLGQGGYYSPQGYFSLSVPVSYRQRTPDWSWELGGSGSWSYARTDDSRRYPLEGLLPAGLPDRNAPVKGGSSSGFGYTLNGVVEHRLTEHWRIGGRVDIQQADDYAPSHVTLFLRYTFKPWQGDLDMPPRPLTPYADFD
;
A
#
# COMPACT_ATOMS: atom_id res chain seq x y z
N MET A 1 -30.61 -49.76 29.91
CA MET A 1 -30.41 -48.30 29.68
C MET A 1 -29.96 -48.16 28.24
N SER A 2 -30.83 -48.29 27.23
CA SER A 2 -32.07 -47.54 26.93
C SER A 2 -31.74 -46.10 26.52
N GLY A 3 -31.95 -45.62 25.29
CA GLY A 3 -32.48 -46.19 24.04
C GLY A 3 -32.01 -45.28 22.89
N ARG A 4 -31.47 -45.83 21.78
CA ARG A 4 -32.17 -46.18 20.52
C ARG A 4 -32.89 -44.96 19.92
N VAL A 5 -32.39 -44.37 18.83
CA VAL A 5 -32.48 -44.87 17.43
C VAL A 5 -33.88 -45.37 17.11
N THR A 6 -34.74 -44.46 16.64
CA THR A 6 -35.83 -44.65 15.66
C THR A 6 -36.71 -43.40 15.64
N LEU A 7 -36.45 -42.46 14.71
CA LEU A 7 -37.50 -41.71 14.02
C LEU A 7 -36.94 -41.06 12.74
N GLY A 8 -36.26 -41.86 11.93
CA GLY A 8 -36.25 -41.63 10.49
C GLY A 8 -37.62 -41.98 9.91
N CYS A 9 -37.94 -41.39 8.77
CA CYS A 9 -38.95 -41.90 7.83
C CYS A 9 -40.45 -41.64 8.10
N LEU A 10 -40.84 -40.55 8.79
CA LEU A 10 -42.28 -40.19 8.92
C LEU A 10 -42.67 -38.70 8.80
N LEU A 11 -41.80 -37.84 8.26
CA LEU A 11 -42.18 -36.47 7.86
C LEU A 11 -41.90 -36.13 6.38
N ALA A 12 -41.53 -37.15 5.60
CA ALA A 12 -41.47 -37.12 4.14
C ALA A 12 -42.69 -37.82 3.47
N CYS A 13 -43.74 -38.16 4.23
CA CYS A 13 -44.96 -38.80 3.70
C CYS A 13 -46.30 -38.22 4.24
N LEU A 14 -46.32 -36.98 4.77
CA LEU A 14 -47.56 -36.31 5.22
C LEU A 14 -47.75 -34.87 4.66
N MET A 15 -47.01 -34.50 3.60
CA MET A 15 -47.26 -33.27 2.81
C MET A 15 -47.67 -33.61 1.37
N SER A 16 -48.36 -34.74 1.20
CA SER A 16 -48.99 -35.19 -0.05
C SER A 16 -50.30 -35.85 0.35
N GLY A 17 -51.41 -35.14 0.21
CA GLY A 17 -52.72 -35.63 0.64
C GLY A 17 -53.55 -34.63 1.44
N ALA A 18 -53.43 -33.33 1.16
CA ALA A 18 -54.61 -32.49 1.29
C ALA A 18 -55.58 -32.97 0.20
N LEU A 19 -56.38 -33.98 0.53
CA LEU A 19 -57.70 -34.14 -0.04
C LEU A 19 -58.38 -32.79 0.21
N ALA A 20 -58.36 -31.95 -0.82
CA ALA A 20 -59.23 -30.83 -0.95
C ALA A 20 -60.66 -31.39 -0.92
N GLN A 21 -61.20 -31.62 0.27
CA GLN A 21 -62.55 -31.17 0.53
C GLN A 21 -62.49 -29.66 0.40
N GLY A 22 -62.54 -29.20 -0.86
CA GLY A 22 -62.89 -27.83 -1.15
C GLY A 22 -64.22 -27.64 -0.45
N THR A 23 -64.18 -26.93 0.67
CA THR A 23 -65.33 -26.19 1.16
C THR A 23 -65.80 -25.41 -0.06
N VAL A 24 -66.78 -25.94 -0.78
CA VAL A 24 -67.38 -25.26 -1.93
C VAL A 24 -67.92 -23.99 -1.32
N GLN A 25 -67.21 -22.87 -1.51
CA GLN A 25 -67.72 -21.58 -1.09
C GLN A 25 -68.99 -21.37 -1.93
N PRO A 26 -70.19 -21.41 -1.33
CA PRO A 26 -71.43 -21.48 -2.10
C PRO A 26 -71.55 -20.33 -3.10
N VAL A 27 -71.01 -19.16 -2.72
CA VAL A 27 -70.91 -17.96 -3.56
C VAL A 27 -70.06 -18.18 -4.82
N ALA A 28 -68.84 -18.71 -4.68
CA ALA A 28 -67.93 -18.91 -5.82
C ALA A 28 -68.49 -19.92 -6.84
N TRP A 29 -69.09 -21.01 -6.35
CA TRP A 29 -69.72 -22.02 -7.20
C TRP A 29 -70.97 -21.47 -7.92
N LEU A 30 -71.82 -20.71 -7.22
CA LEU A 30 -73.00 -20.09 -7.84
C LEU A 30 -72.61 -19.05 -8.90
N LEU A 31 -71.56 -18.25 -8.65
CA LEU A 31 -71.02 -17.30 -9.64
C LEU A 31 -70.42 -18.01 -10.86
N GLU A 32 -69.80 -19.16 -10.66
CA GLU A 32 -69.33 -20.02 -11.76
C GLU A 32 -70.52 -20.56 -12.58
N GLN A 33 -71.60 -21.02 -11.95
CA GLN A 33 -72.82 -21.44 -12.65
C GLN A 33 -73.45 -20.28 -13.43
N VAL A 34 -73.40 -19.05 -12.91
CA VAL A 34 -73.82 -17.84 -13.65
C VAL A 34 -72.97 -17.65 -14.90
N ARG A 35 -71.63 -17.71 -14.81
CA ARG A 35 -70.75 -17.56 -15.99
C ARG A 35 -70.95 -18.66 -17.02
N ILE A 36 -71.14 -19.91 -16.58
CA ILE A 36 -71.46 -21.05 -17.45
C ILE A 36 -72.82 -20.82 -18.14
N GLY A 37 -73.81 -20.33 -17.40
CA GLY A 37 -75.12 -19.99 -17.94
C GLY A 37 -75.04 -18.86 -18.97
N GLU A 38 -74.28 -17.79 -18.68
CA GLU A 38 -74.04 -16.67 -19.60
C GLU A 38 -73.29 -17.13 -20.87
N ALA A 39 -72.29 -17.99 -20.73
CA ALA A 39 -71.51 -18.54 -21.85
C ALA A 39 -72.34 -19.43 -22.78
N ARG A 40 -73.33 -20.16 -22.24
CA ARG A 40 -74.15 -21.13 -22.98
C ARG A 40 -75.54 -20.60 -23.36
N GLY A 41 -75.85 -19.34 -23.06
CA GLY A 41 -77.18 -18.77 -23.27
C GLY A 41 -78.30 -19.40 -22.42
N ARG A 42 -77.94 -20.08 -21.33
CA ARG A 42 -78.87 -20.77 -20.40
C ARG A 42 -79.38 -19.81 -19.34
N GLU A 43 -80.35 -18.98 -19.72
CA GLU A 43 -80.94 -17.95 -18.84
C GLU A 43 -81.66 -18.54 -17.61
N ASP A 44 -82.14 -19.79 -17.72
CA ASP A 44 -82.67 -20.59 -16.62
C ASP A 44 -81.61 -20.85 -15.53
N LEU A 45 -80.41 -21.26 -15.94
CA LEU A 45 -79.28 -21.51 -15.04
C LEU A 45 -78.79 -20.20 -14.41
N VAL A 46 -78.72 -19.13 -15.20
CA VAL A 46 -78.36 -17.78 -14.71
C VAL A 46 -79.36 -17.32 -13.65
N SER A 47 -80.66 -17.38 -13.95
CA SER A 47 -81.72 -16.93 -13.03
C SER A 47 -81.73 -17.71 -11.72
N ASN A 48 -81.66 -19.04 -11.79
CA ASN A 48 -81.66 -19.91 -10.60
C ASN A 48 -80.41 -19.68 -9.73
N SER A 49 -79.26 -19.48 -10.37
CA SER A 49 -77.99 -19.26 -9.66
C SER A 49 -77.94 -17.88 -9.01
N LEU A 50 -78.44 -16.84 -9.70
CA LEU A 50 -78.52 -15.48 -9.14
C LEU A 50 -79.57 -15.38 -8.02
N TYR A 51 -80.68 -16.10 -8.12
CA TYR A 51 -81.68 -16.20 -7.06
C TYR A 51 -81.11 -16.92 -5.83
N SER A 52 -80.42 -18.04 -6.03
CA SER A 52 -79.78 -18.76 -4.92
C SER A 52 -78.69 -17.90 -4.26
N LEU A 53 -77.94 -17.13 -5.05
CA LEU A 53 -76.88 -16.26 -4.55
C LEU A 53 -77.45 -15.05 -3.79
N SER A 54 -78.60 -14.49 -4.20
CA SER A 54 -79.25 -13.40 -3.48
C SER A 54 -79.85 -13.80 -2.13
N LEU A 55 -80.11 -15.10 -1.91
CA LEU A 55 -80.51 -15.62 -0.60
C LEU A 55 -79.33 -15.80 0.36
N VAL A 56 -78.10 -15.91 -0.16
CA VAL A 56 -76.89 -16.14 0.65
C VAL A 56 -76.21 -14.81 1.00
N GLU A 57 -75.87 -14.00 0.00
CA GLU A 57 -75.24 -12.69 0.18
C GLU A 57 -75.91 -11.65 -0.75
N PRO A 58 -77.02 -11.02 -0.31
CA PRO A 58 -77.84 -10.12 -1.14
C PRO A 58 -77.10 -8.89 -1.67
N ASP A 59 -76.04 -8.48 -0.99
CA ASP A 59 -75.25 -7.27 -1.26
C ASP A 59 -73.88 -7.57 -1.88
N HIS A 60 -73.62 -8.81 -2.31
CA HIS A 60 -72.34 -9.18 -2.90
C HIS A 60 -72.08 -8.43 -4.23
N PRO A 61 -70.91 -7.76 -4.41
CA PRO A 61 -70.65 -6.94 -5.60
C PRO A 61 -70.81 -7.66 -6.94
N GLU A 62 -70.38 -8.92 -7.04
CA GLU A 62 -70.50 -9.73 -8.26
C GLU A 62 -71.93 -10.20 -8.53
N LEU A 63 -72.75 -10.37 -7.48
CA LEU A 63 -74.18 -10.67 -7.61
C LEU A 63 -74.89 -9.46 -8.22
N LEU A 64 -74.69 -8.26 -7.65
CA LEU A 64 -75.30 -7.02 -8.13
C LEU A 64 -74.89 -6.73 -9.58
N ALA A 65 -73.62 -6.93 -9.92
CA ALA A 65 -73.12 -6.78 -11.28
C ALA A 65 -73.74 -7.81 -12.26
N ALA A 66 -73.88 -9.07 -11.85
CA ALA A 66 -74.46 -10.12 -12.69
C ALA A 66 -75.99 -9.95 -12.86
N GLN A 67 -76.72 -9.57 -11.81
CA GLN A 67 -78.14 -9.20 -11.90
C GLN A 67 -78.34 -7.98 -12.79
N ALA A 68 -77.44 -6.98 -12.74
CA ALA A 68 -77.48 -5.84 -13.65
C ALA A 68 -77.27 -6.28 -15.10
N ARG A 69 -76.29 -7.15 -15.40
CA ARG A 69 -76.10 -7.72 -16.75
C ARG A 69 -77.33 -8.49 -17.22
N GLN A 70 -77.93 -9.28 -16.33
CA GLN A 70 -79.16 -10.03 -16.62
C GLN A 70 -80.33 -9.08 -16.96
N ALA A 71 -80.56 -8.07 -16.11
CA ALA A 71 -81.61 -7.07 -16.32
C ALA A 71 -81.42 -6.32 -17.65
N LEU A 72 -80.18 -5.99 -18.03
CA LEU A 72 -79.89 -5.38 -19.33
C LEU A 72 -80.22 -6.30 -20.50
N ARG A 73 -79.89 -7.60 -20.43
CA ARG A 73 -80.29 -8.58 -21.46
C ARG A 73 -81.81 -8.73 -21.59
N GLN A 74 -82.53 -8.59 -20.48
CA GLN A 74 -84.00 -8.64 -20.44
C GLN A 74 -84.66 -7.30 -20.79
N GLY A 75 -83.89 -6.26 -21.13
CA GLY A 75 -84.41 -4.92 -21.48
C GLY A 75 -84.88 -4.08 -20.28
N LYS A 76 -84.63 -4.52 -19.04
CA LYS A 76 -85.01 -3.84 -17.79
C LYS A 76 -83.97 -2.79 -17.38
N VAL A 77 -83.78 -1.77 -18.23
CA VAL A 77 -82.71 -0.76 -18.08
C VAL A 77 -82.78 0.02 -16.76
N LYS A 78 -83.99 0.37 -16.31
CA LYS A 78 -84.19 1.08 -15.02
C LYS A 78 -83.76 0.25 -13.82
N GLU A 79 -84.06 -1.05 -13.84
CA GLU A 79 -83.69 -2.00 -12.79
C GLU A 79 -82.18 -2.20 -12.75
N ALA A 80 -81.54 -2.38 -13.92
CA ALA A 80 -80.09 -2.44 -14.03
C ALA A 80 -79.40 -1.17 -13.51
N GLY A 81 -79.95 0.01 -13.82
CA GLY A 81 -79.43 1.29 -13.30
C GLY A 81 -79.51 1.38 -11.77
N ALA A 82 -80.60 0.89 -11.17
CA ALA A 82 -80.74 0.84 -9.71
C ALA A 82 -79.76 -0.13 -9.04
N LEU A 83 -79.58 -1.33 -9.63
CA LEU A 83 -78.61 -2.32 -9.16
C LEU A 83 -77.17 -1.79 -9.24
N LEU A 84 -76.81 -1.12 -10.34
CA LEU A 84 -75.50 -0.50 -10.50
C LEU A 84 -75.29 0.69 -9.56
N ALA A 85 -76.31 1.50 -9.32
CA ALA A 85 -76.22 2.58 -8.33
C ALA A 85 -75.99 2.05 -6.90
N ARG A 86 -76.53 0.87 -6.57
CA ARG A 86 -76.27 0.18 -5.29
C ARG A 86 -74.83 -0.34 -5.24
N LEU A 87 -74.35 -0.96 -6.31
CA LEU A 87 -72.96 -1.41 -6.44
C LEU A 87 -71.96 -0.23 -6.32
N GLY A 88 -72.23 0.90 -7.00
CA GLY A 88 -71.39 2.09 -6.97
C GLY A 88 -71.37 2.83 -5.63
N LYS A 89 -72.35 2.60 -4.74
CA LYS A 89 -72.28 3.09 -3.35
C LYS A 89 -71.35 2.24 -2.48
N GLN A 90 -71.19 0.96 -2.80
CA GLN A 90 -70.29 0.07 -2.07
C GLN A 90 -68.84 0.26 -2.51
N ASP A 91 -68.61 0.28 -3.83
CA ASP A 91 -67.28 0.47 -4.42
C ASP A 91 -67.36 1.26 -5.75
N PRO A 92 -67.26 2.61 -5.69
CA PRO A 92 -67.35 3.48 -6.86
C PRO A 92 -66.24 3.29 -7.89
N ASP A 93 -65.09 2.75 -7.49
CA ASP A 93 -63.91 2.59 -8.35
C ASP A 93 -63.69 1.15 -8.84
N SER A 94 -64.55 0.21 -8.40
CA SER A 94 -64.48 -1.20 -8.80
C SER A 94 -64.54 -1.38 -10.32
N ALA A 95 -63.76 -2.35 -10.81
CA ALA A 95 -63.81 -2.77 -12.21
C ALA A 95 -65.22 -3.26 -12.62
N LEU A 96 -65.94 -3.93 -11.70
CA LEU A 96 -67.31 -4.41 -11.91
C LEU A 96 -68.31 -3.27 -12.11
N TYR A 97 -68.21 -2.20 -11.31
CA TYR A 97 -69.07 -1.03 -11.46
C TYR A 97 -68.78 -0.28 -12.76
N ARG A 98 -67.51 -0.01 -13.07
CA ARG A 98 -67.10 0.65 -14.33
C ARG A 98 -67.51 -0.14 -15.57
N GLN A 99 -67.34 -1.47 -15.56
CA GLN A 99 -67.79 -2.36 -16.63
C GLN A 99 -69.33 -2.36 -16.74
N GLY A 100 -70.04 -2.45 -15.62
CA GLY A 100 -71.50 -2.39 -15.58
C GLY A 100 -72.06 -1.08 -16.12
N MET A 101 -71.45 0.06 -15.79
CA MET A 101 -71.82 1.38 -16.32
C MET A 101 -71.54 1.50 -17.82
N ALA A 102 -70.44 0.94 -18.31
CA ALA A 102 -70.17 0.87 -19.74
C ALA A 102 -71.21 0.00 -20.47
N ASN A 103 -71.66 -1.12 -19.88
CA ASN A 103 -72.72 -1.96 -20.43
C ASN A 103 -74.08 -1.25 -20.43
N LEU A 104 -74.40 -0.50 -19.36
CA LEU A 104 -75.61 0.30 -19.29
C LEU A 104 -75.63 1.37 -20.39
N ALA A 105 -74.50 2.05 -20.63
CA ALA A 105 -74.35 3.07 -21.67
C ALA A 105 -74.61 2.53 -23.09
N LEU A 106 -74.41 1.23 -23.33
CA LEU A 106 -74.77 0.59 -24.61
C LEU A 106 -76.28 0.54 -24.87
N ASN A 107 -77.14 1.01 -23.97
CA ASN A 107 -78.58 1.17 -24.24
C ASN A 107 -78.90 2.55 -24.84
N GLU A 108 -77.98 3.51 -24.76
CA GLU A 108 -78.14 4.81 -25.41
C GLU A 108 -78.10 4.67 -26.94
N PRO A 109 -78.99 5.35 -27.70
CA PRO A 109 -79.04 5.23 -29.15
C PRO A 109 -77.69 5.50 -29.84
N ALA A 110 -76.96 6.52 -29.38
CA ALA A 110 -75.66 6.89 -29.94
C ALA A 110 -74.60 5.79 -29.76
N ARG A 111 -74.50 5.21 -28.55
CA ARG A 111 -73.56 4.12 -28.25
C ARG A 111 -73.91 2.82 -28.99
N ARG A 112 -75.20 2.52 -29.16
CA ARG A 112 -75.65 1.39 -30.01
C ARG A 112 -75.24 1.56 -31.46
N GLN A 113 -75.41 2.76 -32.00
CA GLN A 113 -75.01 3.06 -33.37
C GLN A 113 -73.50 2.91 -33.56
N GLN A 114 -72.69 3.37 -32.60
CA GLN A 114 -71.24 3.18 -32.62
C GLN A 114 -70.83 1.70 -32.60
N LEU A 115 -71.46 0.87 -31.75
CA LEU A 115 -71.17 -0.58 -31.72
C LEU A 115 -71.52 -1.27 -33.04
N GLN A 116 -72.67 -0.93 -33.63
CA GLN A 116 -73.06 -1.49 -34.93
C GLN A 116 -72.12 -1.04 -36.05
N GLN A 117 -71.68 0.23 -36.03
CA GLN A 117 -70.68 0.71 -36.97
C GLN A 117 -69.34 0.00 -36.80
N ALA A 118 -68.90 -0.32 -35.57
CA ALA A 118 -67.68 -1.07 -35.32
C ALA A 118 -67.74 -2.49 -35.90
N ARG A 119 -68.90 -3.17 -35.76
CA ARG A 119 -69.16 -4.48 -36.36
C ARG A 119 -69.15 -4.42 -37.89
N LEU A 120 -69.80 -3.42 -38.48
CA LEU A 120 -69.81 -3.21 -39.94
C LEU A 120 -68.42 -2.95 -40.51
N LEU A 121 -67.61 -2.13 -39.84
CA LEU A 121 -66.21 -1.89 -40.22
C LEU A 121 -65.38 -3.18 -40.15
N THR A 122 -65.63 -4.01 -39.13
CA THR A 122 -64.97 -5.31 -38.97
C THR A 122 -65.33 -6.27 -40.12
N SER A 123 -66.60 -6.33 -40.52
CA SER A 123 -67.01 -7.15 -41.68
C SER A 123 -66.47 -6.59 -43.00
N ALA A 124 -66.34 -5.27 -43.14
CA ALA A 124 -65.83 -4.60 -44.34
C ALA A 124 -64.29 -4.63 -44.47
N GLY A 125 -63.57 -5.22 -43.50
CA GLY A 125 -62.11 -5.31 -43.53
C GLY A 125 -61.38 -4.03 -43.13
N ARG A 126 -62.08 -2.99 -42.62
CA ARG A 126 -61.49 -1.75 -42.10
C ARG A 126 -61.14 -1.91 -40.61
N LEU A 127 -60.15 -2.75 -40.34
CA LEU A 127 -59.92 -3.33 -39.02
C LEU A 127 -59.40 -2.33 -37.98
N GLU A 128 -58.49 -1.43 -38.37
CA GLU A 128 -57.90 -0.42 -37.48
C GLU A 128 -58.90 0.68 -37.09
N GLU A 129 -59.89 0.93 -37.95
CA GLU A 129 -60.99 1.85 -37.66
C GLU A 129 -62.03 1.21 -36.73
N ALA A 130 -62.33 -0.07 -36.97
CA ALA A 130 -63.16 -0.84 -36.06
C ALA A 130 -62.52 -0.92 -34.66
N GLU A 131 -61.21 -1.12 -34.57
CA GLU A 131 -60.46 -1.23 -33.30
C GLU A 131 -60.65 0.02 -32.45
N ARG A 132 -60.42 1.20 -33.03
CA ARG A 132 -60.59 2.49 -32.35
C ARG A 132 -62.03 2.71 -31.89
N LEU A 133 -63.01 2.30 -32.72
CA LEU A 133 -64.42 2.47 -32.39
C LEU A 133 -64.85 1.53 -31.26
N TYR A 134 -64.40 0.28 -31.25
CA TYR A 134 -64.60 -0.64 -30.12
C TYR A 134 -63.98 -0.09 -28.83
N ARG A 135 -62.73 0.40 -28.88
CA ARG A 135 -62.05 1.01 -27.73
C ARG A 135 -62.81 2.20 -27.15
N SER A 136 -63.46 3.01 -27.98
CA SER A 136 -64.25 4.15 -27.52
C SER A 136 -65.48 3.77 -26.68
N LEU A 137 -65.90 2.51 -26.72
CA LEU A 137 -67.02 1.95 -25.94
C LEU A 137 -66.56 1.38 -24.59
N PHE A 138 -65.26 1.25 -24.35
CA PHE A 138 -64.72 0.60 -23.15
C PHE A 138 -64.59 1.59 -22.00
N SER A 139 -64.54 1.06 -20.77
CA SER A 139 -64.11 1.82 -19.60
C SER A 139 -62.67 1.44 -19.29
N GLY A 140 -61.71 2.28 -19.71
CA GLY A 140 -60.30 1.91 -19.74
C GLY A 140 -60.04 0.76 -20.71
N ASP A 141 -59.40 -0.31 -20.25
CA ASP A 141 -59.16 -1.53 -21.03
C ASP A 141 -60.30 -2.57 -20.93
N LEU A 142 -61.37 -2.29 -20.18
CA LEU A 142 -62.42 -3.28 -19.89
C LEU A 142 -63.57 -3.22 -20.92
N PRO A 143 -63.83 -4.33 -21.64
CA PRO A 143 -64.98 -4.42 -22.54
C PRO A 143 -66.30 -4.41 -21.74
N PRO A 144 -67.36 -3.74 -22.24
CA PRO A 144 -68.63 -3.57 -21.52
C PRO A 144 -69.32 -4.89 -21.11
N ASN A 145 -69.27 -5.90 -21.96
CA ASN A 145 -69.90 -7.21 -21.72
C ASN A 145 -69.18 -8.32 -22.51
N LEU A 146 -69.60 -9.57 -22.29
CA LEU A 146 -69.02 -10.75 -22.95
C LEU A 146 -69.07 -10.66 -24.48
N ASP A 147 -70.21 -10.28 -25.07
CA ASP A 147 -70.37 -10.21 -26.53
C ASP A 147 -69.37 -9.24 -27.17
N VAL A 148 -69.18 -8.06 -26.58
CA VAL A 148 -68.23 -7.05 -27.06
C VAL A 148 -66.79 -7.52 -26.84
N ALA A 149 -66.51 -8.24 -25.75
CA ALA A 149 -65.19 -8.81 -25.49
C ALA A 149 -64.80 -9.85 -26.55
N VAL A 150 -65.74 -10.74 -26.93
CA VAL A 150 -65.54 -11.75 -27.97
C VAL A 150 -65.36 -11.10 -29.34
N ASP A 151 -66.22 -10.14 -29.71
CA ASP A 151 -66.12 -9.40 -30.97
C ASP A 151 -64.76 -8.72 -31.12
N TYR A 152 -64.31 -8.03 -30.06
CA TYR A 152 -63.05 -7.30 -30.07
C TYR A 152 -61.84 -8.23 -30.11
N ALA A 153 -61.86 -9.34 -29.37
CA ALA A 153 -60.78 -10.34 -29.41
C ALA A 153 -60.67 -10.98 -30.80
N LEU A 154 -61.79 -11.34 -31.44
CA LEU A 154 -61.81 -11.83 -32.82
C LEU A 154 -61.30 -10.77 -33.82
N LEU A 155 -61.67 -9.51 -33.66
CA LEU A 155 -61.12 -8.40 -34.46
C LEU A 155 -59.59 -8.30 -34.32
N GLN A 156 -59.08 -8.34 -33.09
CA GLN A 156 -57.63 -8.27 -32.82
C GLN A 156 -56.87 -9.39 -33.53
N THR A 157 -57.46 -10.59 -33.65
CA THR A 157 -56.83 -11.71 -34.37
C THR A 157 -56.69 -11.47 -35.87
N ARG A 158 -57.49 -10.56 -36.43
CA ARG A 158 -57.47 -10.18 -37.85
C ARG A 158 -56.51 -9.02 -38.13
N ILE A 159 -56.06 -8.28 -37.11
CA ILE A 159 -55.06 -7.21 -37.24
C ILE A 159 -53.67 -7.83 -36.99
N PRO A 160 -52.76 -7.86 -37.99
CA PRO A 160 -51.47 -8.56 -37.85
C PRO A 160 -50.66 -8.17 -36.61
N ALA A 161 -50.61 -6.87 -36.29
CA ALA A 161 -49.88 -6.35 -35.13
C ALA A 161 -50.52 -6.73 -33.77
N MET A 162 -51.81 -7.07 -33.74
CA MET A 162 -52.54 -7.42 -32.53
C MET A 162 -52.89 -8.91 -32.44
N LYS A 163 -52.53 -9.71 -33.44
CA LYS A 163 -52.94 -11.12 -33.57
C LYS A 163 -52.62 -11.95 -32.32
N ALA A 164 -51.40 -11.82 -31.79
CA ALA A 164 -50.97 -12.52 -30.58
C ALA A 164 -51.77 -12.09 -29.33
N LYS A 165 -52.10 -10.79 -29.23
CA LYS A 165 -52.91 -10.25 -28.15
C LYS A 165 -54.36 -10.73 -28.22
N GLY A 166 -54.94 -10.75 -29.43
CA GLY A 166 -56.28 -11.30 -29.68
C GLY A 166 -56.38 -12.79 -29.37
N LEU A 167 -55.36 -13.58 -29.74
CA LEU A 167 -55.29 -14.99 -29.40
C LEU A 167 -55.27 -15.22 -27.88
N ALA A 168 -54.38 -14.49 -27.17
CA ALA A 168 -54.32 -14.55 -25.72
C ALA A 168 -55.63 -14.13 -25.04
N ALA A 169 -56.33 -13.13 -25.60
CA ALA A 169 -57.64 -12.69 -25.12
C ALA A 169 -58.72 -13.76 -25.32
N LEU A 170 -58.76 -14.45 -26.47
CA LEU A 170 -59.68 -15.57 -26.70
C LEU A 170 -59.38 -16.77 -25.78
N GLU A 171 -58.10 -17.12 -25.57
CA GLU A 171 -57.69 -18.17 -24.64
C GLU A 171 -58.06 -17.83 -23.19
N ALA A 172 -57.97 -16.56 -22.80
CA ALA A 172 -58.45 -16.08 -21.50
C ALA A 172 -59.98 -16.16 -21.38
N LEU A 173 -60.72 -15.74 -22.42
CA LEU A 173 -62.18 -15.81 -22.46
C LEU A 173 -62.69 -17.27 -22.39
N ASN A 174 -62.05 -18.22 -23.07
CA ASN A 174 -62.42 -19.64 -23.02
C ASN A 174 -62.21 -20.23 -21.60
N ARG A 175 -61.20 -19.77 -20.86
CA ARG A 175 -61.00 -20.16 -19.46
C ARG A 175 -62.03 -19.53 -18.52
N GLN A 176 -62.42 -18.28 -18.78
CA GLN A 176 -63.32 -17.51 -17.91
C GLN A 176 -64.80 -17.84 -18.14
N TYR A 177 -65.17 -18.17 -19.39
CA TYR A 177 -66.53 -18.51 -19.84
C TYR A 177 -66.50 -19.85 -20.61
N PRO A 178 -66.27 -20.98 -19.91
CA PRO A 178 -66.07 -22.27 -20.55
C PRO A 178 -67.35 -22.74 -21.25
N GLY A 179 -67.28 -22.87 -22.57
CA GLY A 179 -68.40 -23.30 -23.41
C GLY A 179 -69.02 -22.22 -24.28
N GLU A 180 -68.47 -21.00 -24.33
CA GLU A 180 -68.92 -19.98 -25.29
C GLU A 180 -68.58 -20.41 -26.74
N PRO A 181 -69.57 -20.59 -27.63
CA PRO A 181 -69.37 -21.19 -28.95
C PRO A 181 -68.44 -20.38 -29.88
N ARG A 182 -68.58 -19.05 -29.90
CA ARG A 182 -67.85 -18.16 -30.82
C ARG A 182 -66.37 -18.09 -30.47
N VAL A 183 -66.04 -18.16 -29.18
CA VAL A 183 -64.66 -18.22 -28.67
C VAL A 183 -64.03 -19.54 -29.05
N ARG A 184 -64.71 -20.68 -28.84
CA ARG A 184 -64.15 -22.01 -29.16
C ARG A 184 -63.99 -22.22 -30.67
N GLY A 185 -65.00 -21.87 -31.46
CA GLY A 185 -64.93 -21.92 -32.92
C GLY A 185 -63.86 -20.97 -33.48
N GLY A 186 -63.71 -19.78 -32.91
CA GLY A 186 -62.64 -18.83 -33.25
C GLY A 186 -61.25 -19.38 -32.93
N LEU A 187 -61.05 -19.91 -31.72
CA LEU A 187 -59.80 -20.53 -31.30
C LEU A 187 -59.43 -21.75 -32.15
N ALA A 188 -60.41 -22.61 -32.50
CA ALA A 188 -60.16 -23.77 -33.34
C ALA A 188 -59.64 -23.34 -34.72
N ARG A 189 -60.29 -22.38 -35.39
CA ARG A 189 -59.85 -21.85 -36.69
C ARG A 189 -58.47 -21.18 -36.62
N LEU A 190 -58.19 -20.43 -35.55
CA LEU A 190 -56.90 -19.77 -35.34
C LEU A 190 -55.78 -20.78 -35.07
N TYR A 191 -56.03 -21.78 -34.24
CA TYR A 191 -55.09 -22.87 -34.00
C TYR A 191 -54.78 -23.64 -35.28
N LEU A 192 -55.77 -23.88 -36.14
CA LEU A 192 -55.54 -24.48 -37.45
C LEU A 192 -54.71 -23.55 -38.36
N ALA A 193 -55.05 -22.26 -38.43
CA ALA A 193 -54.31 -21.27 -39.22
C ALA A 193 -52.85 -21.07 -38.77
N ASP A 194 -52.59 -21.22 -37.46
CA ASP A 194 -51.25 -21.12 -36.85
C ASP A 194 -50.51 -22.47 -36.80
N GLY A 195 -51.05 -23.54 -37.42
CA GLY A 195 -50.43 -24.87 -37.46
C GLY A 195 -50.48 -25.66 -36.15
N ARG A 196 -51.18 -25.16 -35.12
CA ARG A 196 -51.43 -25.82 -33.82
C ARG A 196 -52.54 -26.88 -33.91
N ARG A 197 -52.45 -27.79 -34.89
CA ARG A 197 -53.54 -28.74 -35.24
C ARG A 197 -53.98 -29.62 -34.07
N GLN A 198 -53.04 -30.12 -33.24
CA GLN A 198 -53.39 -30.96 -32.08
C GLN A 198 -54.21 -30.17 -31.04
N GLY A 199 -53.91 -28.88 -30.86
CA GLY A 199 -54.69 -27.99 -30.00
C GLY A 199 -56.09 -27.73 -30.55
N ALA A 200 -56.23 -27.54 -31.87
CA ALA A 200 -57.52 -27.38 -32.53
C ALA A 200 -58.39 -28.64 -32.42
N GLN A 201 -57.81 -29.81 -32.66
CA GLN A 201 -58.53 -31.09 -32.58
C GLN A 201 -59.05 -31.37 -31.16
N ASN A 202 -58.25 -31.09 -30.12
CA ASN A 202 -58.71 -31.24 -28.74
C ASN A 202 -59.93 -30.34 -28.45
N LEU A 203 -59.89 -29.09 -28.91
CA LEU A 203 -60.99 -28.15 -28.73
C LEU A 203 -62.24 -28.57 -29.52
N LEU A 204 -62.09 -29.05 -30.76
CA LEU A 204 -63.19 -29.56 -31.57
C LEU A 204 -63.85 -30.81 -30.96
N ARG A 205 -63.07 -31.70 -30.32
CA ARG A 205 -63.62 -32.83 -29.55
C ARG A 205 -64.43 -32.38 -28.35
N GLU A 206 -64.02 -31.31 -27.68
CA GLU A 206 -64.80 -30.71 -26.60
C GLU A 206 -66.09 -30.08 -27.10
N MET A 207 -66.04 -29.39 -28.24
CA MET A 207 -67.22 -28.82 -28.90
C MET A 207 -68.20 -29.92 -29.38
N ALA A 208 -67.70 -31.05 -29.87
CA ALA A 208 -68.52 -32.18 -30.34
C ALA A 208 -69.36 -32.84 -29.22
N ARG A 209 -68.96 -32.67 -27.95
CA ARG A 209 -69.69 -33.15 -26.77
C ARG A 209 -70.86 -32.24 -26.38
N ASP A 210 -70.91 -31.02 -26.91
CA ASP A 210 -71.99 -30.06 -26.68
C ASP A 210 -72.94 -30.04 -27.89
N PRO A 211 -74.22 -30.44 -27.75
CA PRO A 211 -75.17 -30.45 -28.86
C PRO A 211 -75.28 -29.12 -29.61
N TYR A 212 -75.01 -27.99 -28.96
CA TYR A 212 -75.10 -26.66 -29.58
C TYR A 212 -73.87 -26.24 -30.38
N GLN A 213 -72.74 -26.94 -30.23
CA GLN A 213 -71.45 -26.61 -30.87
C GLN A 213 -70.99 -27.72 -31.83
N ARG A 214 -71.68 -28.86 -31.84
CA ARG A 214 -71.30 -30.06 -32.60
C ARG A 214 -71.25 -29.82 -34.11
N ASP A 215 -72.23 -29.12 -34.67
CA ASP A 215 -72.30 -28.86 -36.12
C ASP A 215 -71.17 -27.93 -36.59
N GLU A 216 -70.93 -26.83 -35.86
CA GLU A 216 -69.81 -25.93 -36.16
C GLU A 216 -68.46 -26.65 -36.03
N ALA A 217 -68.32 -27.54 -35.04
CA ALA A 217 -67.12 -28.35 -34.88
C ALA A 217 -66.93 -29.34 -36.04
N ALA A 218 -68.00 -29.94 -36.55
CA ALA A 218 -67.96 -30.83 -37.70
C ALA A 218 -67.53 -30.08 -38.97
N GLU A 219 -68.07 -28.89 -39.22
CA GLU A 219 -67.67 -28.05 -40.36
C GLU A 219 -66.19 -27.66 -40.31
N ILE A 220 -65.70 -27.21 -39.15
CA ILE A 220 -64.30 -26.81 -38.98
C ILE A 220 -63.37 -28.02 -39.17
N TRP A 221 -63.72 -29.19 -38.64
CA TRP A 221 -62.93 -30.41 -38.78
C TRP A 221 -62.87 -30.89 -40.24
N LEU A 222 -63.99 -30.88 -40.95
CA LEU A 222 -64.05 -31.34 -42.34
C LEU A 222 -63.30 -30.37 -43.27
N ALA A 223 -63.43 -29.06 -43.08
CA ALA A 223 -62.69 -28.06 -43.84
C ALA A 223 -61.16 -28.16 -43.64
N ASP A 224 -60.71 -28.43 -42.41
CA ASP A 224 -59.29 -28.71 -42.15
C ASP A 224 -58.83 -29.97 -42.90
N THR A 225 -59.66 -31.00 -42.89
CA THR A 225 -59.35 -32.29 -43.51
C THR A 225 -59.30 -32.21 -45.04
N GLU A 226 -60.12 -31.36 -45.67
CA GLU A 226 -60.08 -31.07 -47.11
C GLU A 226 -58.80 -30.33 -47.53
N SER A 227 -58.24 -29.52 -46.63
CA SER A 227 -56.97 -28.83 -46.88
C SER A 227 -55.74 -29.75 -46.80
N LEU A 228 -55.91 -30.97 -46.26
CA LEU A 228 -54.82 -31.92 -46.13
C LEU A 228 -54.45 -32.54 -47.49
N PRO A 229 -53.14 -32.70 -47.77
CA PRO A 229 -52.72 -33.49 -48.92
C PRO A 229 -53.18 -34.94 -48.73
N ILE A 230 -53.68 -35.52 -49.82
CA ILE A 230 -54.18 -36.91 -49.86
C ILE A 230 -53.08 -37.86 -49.39
N GLY A 231 -53.32 -38.54 -48.27
CA GLY A 231 -52.38 -39.47 -47.65
C GLY A 231 -52.91 -40.07 -46.35
N PRO A 232 -52.07 -40.80 -45.59
CA PRO A 232 -52.50 -41.52 -44.39
C PRO A 232 -53.10 -40.61 -43.32
N GLY A 233 -52.64 -39.35 -43.24
CA GLY A 233 -53.14 -38.36 -42.28
C GLY A 233 -54.54 -37.83 -42.61
N SER A 234 -54.83 -37.55 -43.89
CA SER A 234 -56.17 -37.11 -44.32
C SER A 234 -57.18 -38.25 -44.24
N ILE A 235 -56.77 -39.47 -44.60
CA ILE A 235 -57.57 -40.70 -44.48
C ILE A 235 -57.92 -40.98 -43.01
N ALA A 236 -56.93 -40.92 -42.10
CA ALA A 236 -57.18 -41.12 -40.66
C ALA A 236 -58.08 -40.02 -40.07
N ALA A 237 -57.92 -38.76 -40.49
CA ALA A 237 -58.76 -37.66 -40.02
C ALA A 237 -60.23 -37.79 -40.49
N LEU A 238 -60.48 -38.31 -41.71
CA LEU A 238 -61.82 -38.64 -42.20
C LEU A 238 -62.44 -39.82 -41.44
N GLN A 239 -61.66 -40.85 -41.13
CA GLN A 239 -62.11 -41.98 -40.31
C GLN A 239 -62.48 -41.54 -38.88
N GLU A 240 -61.69 -40.67 -38.26
CA GLU A 240 -62.00 -40.11 -36.93
C GLU A 240 -63.23 -39.20 -36.97
N TYR A 241 -63.40 -38.40 -38.03
CA TYR A 241 -64.59 -37.58 -38.24
C TYR A 241 -65.88 -38.41 -38.22
N MET A 242 -65.88 -39.56 -38.90
CA MET A 242 -67.04 -40.48 -38.93
C MET A 242 -67.39 -41.02 -37.54
N VAL A 243 -66.38 -41.28 -36.70
CA VAL A 243 -66.59 -41.75 -35.31
C VAL A 243 -67.15 -40.64 -34.41
N LEU A 244 -66.63 -39.42 -34.56
CA LEU A 244 -66.92 -38.31 -33.64
C LEU A 244 -68.25 -37.60 -33.96
N PHE A 245 -68.63 -37.53 -35.24
CA PHE A 245 -69.79 -36.76 -35.72
C PHE A 245 -70.89 -37.61 -36.37
N GLY A 246 -70.78 -38.95 -36.35
CA GLY A 246 -71.67 -39.88 -37.07
C GLY A 246 -73.17 -39.87 -36.71
N GLU A 247 -73.60 -38.98 -35.81
CA GLU A 247 -75.03 -38.70 -35.57
C GLU A 247 -75.58 -37.58 -36.48
N GLY A 248 -74.72 -36.90 -37.28
CA GLY A 248 -75.06 -35.87 -38.27
C GLY A 248 -74.80 -36.30 -39.73
N ASP A 249 -74.80 -35.36 -40.69
CA ASP A 249 -74.56 -35.65 -42.12
C ASP A 249 -73.07 -35.95 -42.41
N THR A 250 -72.75 -37.21 -42.70
CA THR A 250 -71.40 -37.69 -43.02
C THR A 250 -71.15 -37.89 -44.51
N THR A 251 -72.13 -37.63 -45.39
CA THR A 251 -72.11 -38.00 -46.82
C THR A 251 -70.87 -37.47 -47.55
N LYS A 252 -70.49 -36.22 -47.25
CA LYS A 252 -69.33 -35.56 -47.87
C LYS A 252 -67.99 -36.17 -47.41
N ALA A 253 -67.87 -36.55 -46.14
CA ALA A 253 -66.68 -37.18 -45.59
C ALA A 253 -66.46 -38.59 -46.17
N GLU A 254 -67.55 -39.35 -46.38
CA GLU A 254 -67.51 -40.69 -46.98
C GLU A 254 -67.02 -40.66 -48.44
N GLN A 255 -67.52 -39.71 -49.24
CA GLN A 255 -67.08 -39.54 -50.63
C GLN A 255 -65.60 -39.14 -50.73
N LEU A 256 -65.16 -38.25 -49.84
CA LEU A 256 -63.76 -37.84 -49.77
C LEU A 256 -62.87 -39.02 -49.39
N LEU A 257 -63.27 -39.85 -48.43
CA LEU A 257 -62.50 -41.02 -47.99
C LEU A 257 -62.28 -42.01 -49.14
N ALA A 258 -63.34 -42.39 -49.85
CA ALA A 258 -63.26 -43.32 -50.98
C ALA A 258 -62.36 -42.79 -52.11
N THR A 259 -62.50 -41.51 -52.45
CA THR A 259 -61.69 -40.86 -53.51
C THR A 259 -60.21 -40.80 -53.13
N GLN A 260 -59.92 -40.57 -51.85
CA GLN A 260 -58.55 -40.49 -51.35
C GLN A 260 -57.88 -41.86 -51.28
N GLU A 261 -58.59 -42.91 -50.86
CA GLU A 261 -58.09 -44.28 -50.81
C GLU A 261 -57.72 -44.80 -52.21
N GLU A 262 -58.53 -44.51 -53.24
CA GLU A 262 -58.26 -44.88 -54.63
C GLU A 262 -56.98 -44.21 -55.16
N LYS A 263 -56.84 -42.88 -54.99
CA LYS A 263 -55.65 -42.14 -55.43
C LYS A 263 -54.39 -42.58 -54.70
N TRP A 264 -54.50 -42.90 -53.40
CA TRP A 264 -53.38 -43.35 -52.59
C TRP A 264 -52.92 -44.78 -52.92
N ALA A 265 -53.71 -45.57 -53.65
CA ALA A 265 -53.33 -46.90 -54.11
C ALA A 265 -52.19 -46.88 -55.15
N SER A 266 -52.02 -45.79 -55.92
CA SER A 266 -50.98 -45.65 -56.96
C SER A 266 -49.57 -45.48 -56.38
N PRO A 267 -48.60 -46.38 -56.72
CA PRO A 267 -47.20 -46.25 -56.26
C PRO A 267 -46.51 -44.96 -56.73
N ALA A 268 -46.77 -44.52 -57.97
CA ALA A 268 -46.18 -43.29 -58.53
C ALA A 268 -46.72 -42.04 -57.82
N TYR A 269 -48.02 -42.02 -57.51
CA TYR A 269 -48.66 -40.94 -56.75
C TYR A 269 -48.12 -40.87 -55.31
N ARG A 270 -47.94 -42.02 -54.64
CA ARG A 270 -47.32 -42.08 -53.30
C ARG A 270 -45.89 -41.54 -53.30
N ALA A 271 -45.08 -41.91 -54.31
CA ALA A 271 -43.71 -41.44 -54.42
C ALA A 271 -43.62 -39.92 -54.69
N ARG A 272 -44.51 -39.40 -55.56
CA ARG A 272 -44.66 -37.96 -55.84
C ARG A 272 -45.07 -37.18 -54.59
N GLN A 273 -46.16 -37.59 -53.94
CA GLN A 273 -46.71 -36.89 -52.78
C GLN A 273 -45.78 -36.94 -51.58
N SER A 274 -45.17 -38.10 -51.29
CA SER A 274 -44.16 -38.22 -50.21
C SER A 274 -42.99 -37.27 -50.41
N THR A 275 -42.51 -37.14 -51.65
CA THR A 275 -41.35 -36.30 -51.96
C THR A 275 -41.69 -34.81 -51.92
N LEU A 276 -42.82 -34.39 -52.50
CA LEU A 276 -43.27 -33.00 -52.44
C LEU A 276 -43.62 -32.56 -51.01
N ALA A 277 -44.27 -33.43 -50.21
CA ALA A 277 -44.55 -33.18 -48.80
C ALA A 277 -43.25 -33.00 -47.99
N SER A 278 -42.23 -33.84 -48.23
CA SER A 278 -40.92 -33.66 -47.59
C SER A 278 -40.19 -32.38 -48.05
N THR A 279 -40.53 -31.84 -49.22
CA THR A 279 -39.93 -30.61 -49.77
C THR A 279 -40.49 -29.35 -49.11
N ALA A 280 -41.80 -29.34 -48.81
CA ALA A 280 -42.49 -28.27 -48.13
C ALA A 280 -41.95 -28.01 -46.70
N GLY A 281 -41.44 -29.05 -46.04
CA GLY A 281 -40.76 -28.95 -44.74
C GLY A 281 -39.23 -28.81 -44.79
N GLY A 282 -38.63 -28.61 -45.97
CA GLY A 282 -37.16 -28.47 -46.10
C GLY A 282 -36.35 -29.78 -46.08
N GLY A 283 -36.99 -30.94 -45.97
CA GLY A 283 -36.33 -32.23 -45.68
C GLY A 283 -36.12 -33.19 -46.86
N ALA A 284 -36.51 -32.83 -48.09
CA ALA A 284 -36.27 -33.68 -49.25
C ALA A 284 -34.81 -33.59 -49.72
N SER A 285 -34.04 -34.68 -49.62
CA SER A 285 -32.69 -34.72 -50.18
C SER A 285 -32.74 -34.58 -51.71
N ILE A 286 -31.69 -33.95 -52.29
CA ILE A 286 -31.51 -33.84 -53.75
C ILE A 286 -31.66 -35.23 -54.43
N SER A 287 -31.11 -36.29 -53.81
CA SER A 287 -31.22 -37.66 -54.31
C SER A 287 -32.63 -38.26 -54.26
N ARG A 288 -33.47 -37.84 -53.30
CA ARG A 288 -34.89 -38.25 -53.25
C ARG A 288 -35.70 -37.50 -54.29
N LEU A 289 -35.45 -36.22 -54.50
CA LEU A 289 -36.07 -35.39 -55.55
C LEU A 289 -35.76 -35.91 -56.95
N GLN A 290 -34.51 -36.28 -57.21
CA GLN A 290 -34.09 -36.89 -58.49
C GLN A 290 -34.82 -38.22 -58.76
N ARG A 291 -34.97 -39.09 -57.75
CA ARG A 291 -35.71 -40.36 -57.91
C ARG A 291 -37.20 -40.16 -58.12
N ALA A 292 -37.81 -39.20 -57.43
CA ALA A 292 -39.23 -38.88 -57.61
C ALA A 292 -39.52 -38.30 -58.99
N LEU A 293 -38.63 -37.45 -59.51
CA LEU A 293 -38.70 -36.92 -60.87
C LEU A 293 -38.44 -37.99 -61.93
N ALA A 294 -37.61 -39.00 -61.65
CA ALA A 294 -37.45 -40.15 -62.53
C ALA A 294 -38.71 -41.03 -62.59
N ALA A 295 -39.44 -41.16 -61.47
CA ALA A 295 -40.72 -41.88 -61.40
C ALA A 295 -41.92 -41.06 -61.92
N ASN A 296 -41.77 -39.73 -62.05
CA ASN A 296 -42.77 -38.80 -62.59
C ASN A 296 -42.07 -37.85 -63.59
N PRO A 297 -41.66 -38.35 -64.77
CA PRO A 297 -40.88 -37.57 -65.73
C PRO A 297 -41.64 -36.32 -66.19
N GLY A 298 -40.96 -35.16 -66.19
CA GLY A 298 -41.53 -33.91 -66.68
C GLY A 298 -42.43 -33.15 -65.71
N ASP A 299 -42.57 -33.60 -64.45
CA ASP A 299 -43.36 -32.89 -63.44
C ASP A 299 -42.71 -31.52 -63.09
N PRO A 300 -43.34 -30.39 -63.47
CA PRO A 300 -42.74 -29.07 -63.31
C PRO A 300 -42.60 -28.65 -61.83
N GLU A 301 -43.47 -29.14 -60.94
CA GLU A 301 -43.35 -28.91 -59.50
C GLU A 301 -42.16 -29.66 -58.88
N LEU A 302 -41.89 -30.90 -59.26
CA LEU A 302 -40.71 -31.67 -58.83
C LEU A 302 -39.41 -31.07 -59.39
N MET A 303 -39.43 -30.58 -60.64
CA MET A 303 -38.30 -29.85 -61.22
C MET A 303 -38.01 -28.54 -60.46
N GLY A 304 -39.06 -27.79 -60.12
CA GLY A 304 -38.97 -26.57 -59.31
C GLY A 304 -38.52 -26.82 -57.88
N ALA A 305 -39.01 -27.89 -57.25
CA ALA A 305 -38.57 -28.37 -55.95
C ALA A 305 -37.08 -28.73 -55.93
N LEU A 306 -36.56 -29.35 -57.00
CA LEU A 306 -35.13 -29.62 -57.17
C LEU A 306 -34.31 -28.34 -57.30
N GLY A 307 -34.78 -27.35 -58.07
CA GLY A 307 -34.13 -26.03 -58.14
C GLY A 307 -34.08 -25.31 -56.80
N GLN A 308 -35.16 -25.37 -56.02
CA GLN A 308 -35.20 -24.82 -54.66
C GLN A 308 -34.29 -25.61 -53.69
N ALA A 309 -34.18 -26.92 -53.83
CA ALA A 309 -33.25 -27.72 -53.03
C ALA A 309 -31.79 -27.34 -53.30
N TYR A 310 -31.42 -27.12 -54.57
CA TYR A 310 -30.10 -26.57 -54.91
C TYR A 310 -29.89 -25.17 -54.32
N SER A 311 -30.91 -24.30 -54.38
CA SER A 311 -30.85 -22.96 -53.78
C SER A 311 -30.63 -22.99 -52.26
N ARG A 312 -31.23 -23.96 -51.56
CA ARG A 312 -31.12 -24.12 -50.10
C ARG A 312 -29.77 -24.68 -49.66
N ASN A 313 -29.16 -25.56 -50.47
CA ASN A 313 -27.84 -26.13 -50.21
C ASN A 313 -26.68 -25.23 -50.70
N ASP A 314 -26.95 -23.95 -50.95
CA ASP A 314 -26.01 -22.97 -51.51
C ASP A 314 -25.37 -23.36 -52.86
N GLN A 315 -25.97 -24.32 -53.57
CA GLN A 315 -25.59 -24.73 -54.92
C GLN A 315 -26.25 -23.80 -55.95
N ARG A 316 -26.01 -22.49 -55.82
CA ARG A 316 -26.70 -21.42 -56.56
C ARG A 316 -26.62 -21.58 -58.08
N ALA A 317 -25.46 -21.99 -58.62
CA ALA A 317 -25.29 -22.24 -60.05
C ALA A 317 -26.20 -23.38 -60.58
N LEU A 318 -26.33 -24.47 -59.81
CA LEU A 318 -27.22 -25.58 -60.16
C LEU A 318 -28.69 -25.18 -60.02
N ALA A 319 -29.03 -24.35 -59.04
CA ALA A 319 -30.36 -23.80 -58.86
C ALA A 319 -30.78 -22.93 -60.05
N ILE A 320 -29.89 -22.03 -60.49
CA ILE A 320 -30.10 -21.15 -61.65
C ILE A 320 -30.40 -21.99 -62.90
N ALA A 321 -29.53 -22.95 -63.23
CA ALA A 321 -29.72 -23.82 -64.39
C ALA A 321 -31.03 -24.61 -64.32
N GLN A 322 -31.44 -25.03 -63.13
CA GLN A 322 -32.67 -25.79 -62.95
C GLN A 322 -33.93 -24.92 -63.02
N PHE A 323 -33.91 -23.69 -62.53
CA PHE A 323 -35.02 -22.75 -62.69
C PHE A 323 -35.18 -22.29 -64.15
N GLU A 324 -34.08 -22.13 -64.89
CA GLU A 324 -34.13 -21.88 -66.34
C GLU A 324 -34.82 -23.03 -67.08
N ARG A 325 -34.55 -24.29 -66.69
CA ARG A 325 -35.22 -25.48 -67.24
C ARG A 325 -36.71 -25.53 -66.89
N VAL A 326 -37.09 -25.17 -65.67
CA VAL A 326 -38.50 -25.09 -65.25
C VAL A 326 -39.26 -24.02 -66.05
N LEU A 327 -38.65 -22.86 -66.28
CA LEU A 327 -39.24 -21.77 -67.05
C LEU A 327 -39.39 -22.08 -68.55
N ALA A 328 -38.60 -23.01 -69.07
CA ALA A 328 -38.70 -23.51 -70.44
C ALA A 328 -39.78 -24.59 -70.61
N HIS A 329 -40.38 -25.13 -69.53
CA HIS A 329 -41.37 -26.20 -69.61
C HIS A 329 -42.78 -25.67 -70.01
N PRO A 330 -43.51 -26.32 -70.94
CA PRO A 330 -44.79 -25.83 -71.44
C PRO A 330 -45.90 -25.75 -70.38
N GLU A 331 -45.96 -26.73 -69.48
CA GLU A 331 -47.03 -26.89 -68.49
C GLU A 331 -46.78 -26.15 -67.16
N VAL A 332 -45.77 -25.28 -67.09
CA VAL A 332 -45.49 -24.54 -65.86
C VAL A 332 -46.54 -23.46 -65.61
N THR A 333 -47.22 -23.55 -64.47
CA THR A 333 -48.37 -22.69 -64.10
C THR A 333 -47.95 -21.39 -63.42
N ASP A 334 -46.84 -21.38 -62.67
CA ASP A 334 -46.39 -20.24 -61.84
C ASP A 334 -45.06 -19.64 -62.31
N LYS A 335 -45.04 -19.06 -63.52
CA LYS A 335 -43.82 -18.52 -64.15
C LYS A 335 -43.18 -17.39 -63.34
N ASP A 336 -43.98 -16.56 -62.68
CA ASP A 336 -43.47 -15.38 -61.96
C ASP A 336 -42.73 -15.78 -60.68
N LYS A 337 -43.19 -16.80 -59.96
CA LYS A 337 -42.44 -17.41 -58.84
C LYS A 337 -41.06 -17.88 -59.28
N TRP A 338 -40.97 -18.62 -60.39
CA TRP A 338 -39.68 -19.17 -60.84
C TRP A 338 -38.74 -18.08 -61.36
N ARG A 339 -39.26 -17.04 -62.02
CA ARG A 339 -38.47 -15.84 -62.39
C ARG A 339 -37.91 -15.11 -61.17
N SER A 340 -38.74 -14.94 -60.14
CA SER A 340 -38.31 -14.33 -58.87
C SER A 340 -37.20 -15.16 -58.22
N LEU A 341 -37.37 -16.48 -58.08
CA LEU A 341 -36.36 -17.37 -57.50
C LEU A 341 -35.05 -17.40 -58.31
N LEU A 342 -35.13 -17.31 -59.64
CA LEU A 342 -33.97 -17.19 -60.52
C LEU A 342 -33.21 -15.87 -60.28
N ALA A 343 -33.92 -14.75 -60.20
CA ALA A 343 -33.33 -13.44 -59.92
C ALA A 343 -32.64 -13.40 -58.55
N THR A 344 -33.29 -13.93 -57.51
CA THR A 344 -32.74 -14.05 -56.16
C THR A 344 -31.48 -14.91 -56.14
N ASN A 345 -31.46 -16.07 -56.81
CA ASN A 345 -30.27 -16.93 -56.82
C ASN A 345 -29.09 -16.34 -57.60
N ARG A 346 -29.34 -15.57 -58.66
CA ARG A 346 -28.30 -14.83 -59.38
C ARG A 346 -27.68 -13.71 -58.52
N TYR A 347 -28.49 -12.98 -57.76
CA TYR A 347 -27.99 -11.98 -56.79
C TYR A 347 -27.08 -12.64 -55.74
N TRP A 348 -27.57 -13.69 -55.06
CA TRP A 348 -26.81 -14.36 -53.99
C TRP A 348 -25.55 -15.06 -54.51
N LEU A 349 -25.54 -15.51 -55.77
CA LEU A 349 -24.32 -16.02 -56.41
C LEU A 349 -23.25 -14.92 -56.56
N LEU A 350 -23.63 -13.72 -57.02
CA LEU A 350 -22.71 -12.58 -57.13
C LEU A 350 -22.17 -12.15 -55.76
N VAL A 351 -23.03 -12.13 -54.72
CA VAL A 351 -22.63 -11.83 -53.34
C VAL A 351 -21.66 -12.90 -52.80
N SER A 352 -21.91 -14.19 -53.05
CA SER A 352 -21.01 -15.28 -52.64
C SER A 352 -19.64 -15.20 -53.33
N GLN A 353 -19.62 -14.92 -54.63
CA GLN A 353 -18.39 -14.69 -55.39
C GLN A 353 -17.63 -13.47 -54.87
N GLY A 354 -18.33 -12.36 -54.60
CA GLY A 354 -17.75 -11.15 -54.01
C GLY A 354 -17.14 -11.41 -52.64
N ARG A 355 -17.78 -12.22 -51.80
CA ARG A 355 -17.25 -12.62 -50.49
C ARG A 355 -15.99 -13.46 -50.61
N SER A 356 -16.00 -14.46 -51.50
CA SER A 356 -14.82 -15.28 -51.79
C SER A 356 -13.65 -14.45 -52.33
N ALA A 357 -13.90 -13.42 -53.14
CA ALA A 357 -12.87 -12.47 -53.57
C ALA A 357 -12.35 -11.62 -52.40
N LEU A 358 -13.24 -11.14 -51.53
CA LEU A 358 -12.90 -10.36 -50.33
C LEU A 358 -12.02 -11.17 -49.35
N GLU A 359 -12.36 -12.43 -49.07
CA GLU A 359 -11.59 -13.35 -48.21
C GLU A 359 -10.19 -13.67 -48.77
N ARG A 360 -10.03 -13.60 -50.09
CA ARG A 360 -8.75 -13.77 -50.79
C ARG A 360 -8.01 -12.45 -51.01
N GLU A 361 -8.47 -11.36 -50.40
CA GLU A 361 -7.90 -10.02 -50.52
C GLU A 361 -7.88 -9.46 -51.95
N LEU A 362 -8.74 -9.97 -52.84
CA LEU A 362 -8.91 -9.51 -54.23
C LEU A 362 -9.92 -8.36 -54.27
N TRP A 363 -9.55 -7.23 -53.68
CA TRP A 363 -10.47 -6.13 -53.38
C TRP A 363 -11.14 -5.50 -54.60
N ASP A 364 -10.42 -5.35 -55.73
CA ASP A 364 -10.98 -4.80 -56.97
C ASP A 364 -12.02 -5.73 -57.61
N GLU A 365 -11.78 -7.05 -57.56
CA GLU A 365 -12.69 -8.07 -58.05
C GLU A 365 -13.95 -8.13 -57.18
N ALA A 366 -13.77 -8.14 -55.85
CA ALA A 366 -14.85 -8.12 -54.87
C ALA A 366 -15.76 -6.89 -55.06
N ALA A 367 -15.18 -5.68 -55.16
CA ALA A 367 -15.95 -4.45 -55.39
C ALA A 367 -16.75 -4.51 -56.70
N THR A 368 -16.18 -5.08 -57.77
CA THR A 368 -16.86 -5.24 -59.06
C THR A 368 -18.04 -6.20 -58.96
N LEU A 369 -17.86 -7.34 -58.29
CA LEU A 369 -18.91 -8.34 -58.07
C LEU A 369 -20.07 -7.78 -57.22
N TYR A 370 -19.75 -7.05 -56.14
CA TYR A 370 -20.76 -6.41 -55.31
C TYR A 370 -21.52 -5.29 -56.02
N ARG A 371 -20.85 -4.46 -56.83
CA ARG A 371 -21.55 -3.46 -57.69
C ARG A 371 -22.52 -4.12 -58.67
N ARG A 372 -22.14 -5.27 -59.25
CA ARG A 372 -23.04 -6.07 -60.11
C ARG A 372 -24.22 -6.64 -59.33
N ALA A 373 -24.00 -7.12 -58.10
CA ALA A 373 -25.06 -7.57 -57.22
C ALA A 373 -26.03 -6.43 -56.86
N ILE A 374 -25.52 -5.24 -56.52
CA ILE A 374 -26.34 -4.04 -56.25
C ILE A 374 -27.15 -3.62 -57.48
N ALA A 375 -26.57 -3.68 -58.68
CA ALA A 375 -27.29 -3.38 -59.92
C ALA A 375 -28.44 -4.37 -60.18
N GLN A 376 -28.33 -5.58 -59.65
CA GLN A 376 -29.34 -6.62 -59.79
C GLN A 376 -30.45 -6.52 -58.72
N ASP A 377 -30.10 -6.33 -57.45
CA ASP A 377 -31.04 -5.93 -56.40
C ASP A 377 -30.36 -5.03 -55.37
N GLY A 378 -30.60 -3.73 -55.48
CA GLY A 378 -29.99 -2.73 -54.60
C GLY A 378 -30.69 -2.57 -53.25
N ARG A 379 -31.78 -3.30 -53.00
CA ARG A 379 -32.55 -3.25 -51.74
C ARG A 379 -31.98 -4.16 -50.66
N GLU A 380 -31.14 -5.12 -51.04
CA GLU A 380 -30.50 -6.05 -50.12
C GLU A 380 -29.18 -5.47 -49.58
N PRO A 381 -28.98 -5.45 -48.25
CA PRO A 381 -27.86 -4.75 -47.63
C PRO A 381 -26.51 -5.47 -47.76
N GLU A 382 -26.48 -6.79 -47.98
CA GLU A 382 -25.25 -7.59 -47.98
C GLU A 382 -24.25 -7.16 -49.07
N ALA A 383 -24.73 -6.77 -50.25
CA ALA A 383 -23.86 -6.28 -51.31
C ALA A 383 -23.31 -4.87 -51.00
N TRP A 384 -24.05 -4.02 -50.28
CA TRP A 384 -23.56 -2.71 -49.83
C TRP A 384 -22.51 -2.82 -48.73
N LEU A 385 -22.71 -3.72 -47.76
CA LEU A 385 -21.71 -4.02 -46.73
C LEU A 385 -20.43 -4.59 -47.34
N GLY A 386 -20.56 -5.57 -48.24
CA GLY A 386 -19.40 -6.17 -48.93
C GLY A 386 -18.68 -5.19 -49.85
N LEU A 387 -19.40 -4.26 -50.50
CA LEU A 387 -18.78 -3.16 -51.24
C LEU A 387 -17.99 -2.25 -50.31
N GLY A 388 -18.55 -1.87 -49.15
CA GLY A 388 -17.84 -1.07 -48.16
C GLY A 388 -16.57 -1.74 -47.64
N ASP A 389 -16.64 -3.04 -47.30
CA ASP A 389 -15.48 -3.82 -46.87
C ASP A 389 -14.41 -3.88 -47.99
N SER A 390 -14.83 -4.01 -49.25
CA SER A 390 -13.92 -4.03 -50.41
C SER A 390 -13.25 -2.68 -50.66
N GLU A 391 -13.98 -1.56 -50.53
CA GLU A 391 -13.40 -0.22 -50.71
C GLU A 391 -12.45 0.14 -49.56
N ARG A 392 -12.74 -0.32 -48.33
CA ARG A 392 -11.82 -0.18 -47.19
C ARG A 392 -10.51 -0.92 -47.43
N GLY A 393 -10.56 -2.16 -47.94
CA GLY A 393 -9.37 -2.91 -48.35
C GLY A 393 -8.56 -2.24 -49.47
N ARG A 394 -9.18 -1.37 -50.27
CA ARG A 394 -8.54 -0.56 -51.32
C ARG A 394 -8.05 0.80 -50.83
N HIS A 395 -8.13 1.07 -49.52
CA HIS A 395 -7.84 2.36 -48.91
C HIS A 395 -8.68 3.53 -49.45
N ARG A 396 -9.93 3.25 -49.84
CA ARG A 396 -10.91 4.25 -50.29
C ARG A 396 -11.98 4.48 -49.23
N ASP A 397 -11.57 5.03 -48.10
CA ASP A 397 -12.42 5.15 -46.91
C ASP A 397 -13.68 5.98 -47.13
N ALA A 398 -13.64 7.00 -47.99
CA ALA A 398 -14.82 7.81 -48.32
C ALA A 398 -15.89 6.99 -49.09
N ASP A 399 -15.45 6.12 -50.00
CA ASP A 399 -16.33 5.23 -50.75
C ASP A 399 -16.88 4.13 -49.82
N ALA A 400 -16.05 3.61 -48.90
CA ALA A 400 -16.46 2.66 -47.88
C ALA A 400 -17.52 3.26 -46.93
N GLU A 401 -17.28 4.49 -46.43
CA GLU A 401 -18.21 5.22 -45.57
C GLU A 401 -19.57 5.43 -46.26
N SER A 402 -19.56 5.80 -47.55
CA SER A 402 -20.78 5.96 -48.35
C SER A 402 -21.56 4.64 -48.46
N ALA A 403 -20.87 3.53 -48.74
CA ALA A 403 -21.49 2.21 -48.84
C ALA A 403 -22.07 1.73 -47.49
N TYR A 404 -21.35 1.91 -46.38
CA TYR A 404 -21.88 1.56 -45.06
C TYR A 404 -23.06 2.44 -44.65
N ARG A 405 -23.07 3.74 -44.96
CA ARG A 405 -24.23 4.62 -44.71
C ARG A 405 -25.46 4.21 -45.51
N LYS A 406 -25.27 3.71 -46.73
CA LYS A 406 -26.37 3.13 -47.53
C LYS A 406 -26.94 1.87 -46.86
N ALA A 407 -26.09 0.97 -46.37
CA ALA A 407 -26.53 -0.20 -45.61
C ALA A 407 -27.21 0.18 -44.27
N LEU A 408 -26.72 1.23 -43.60
CA LEU A 408 -27.28 1.73 -42.34
C LEU A 408 -28.73 2.22 -42.48
N ALA A 409 -29.06 2.84 -43.62
CA ALA A 409 -30.41 3.33 -43.92
C ALA A 409 -31.44 2.20 -44.16
N MET A 410 -31.00 0.94 -44.36
CA MET A 410 -31.86 -0.17 -44.77
C MET A 410 -32.52 -0.93 -43.60
N GLY A 411 -32.28 -0.52 -42.34
CA GLY A 411 -32.93 -1.09 -41.15
C GLY A 411 -32.47 -2.51 -40.78
N SER A 412 -32.59 -3.47 -41.70
CA SER A 412 -32.22 -4.90 -41.54
C SER A 412 -30.71 -5.15 -41.36
N ALA A 413 -29.88 -4.18 -41.70
CA ALA A 413 -28.44 -4.21 -41.51
C ALA A 413 -27.92 -3.07 -40.61
N ARG A 414 -28.80 -2.36 -39.89
CA ARG A 414 -28.44 -1.17 -39.11
C ARG A 414 -27.27 -1.43 -38.16
N GLU A 415 -27.35 -2.49 -37.36
CA GLU A 415 -26.31 -2.82 -36.37
C GLU A 415 -24.98 -3.24 -37.03
N ARG A 416 -25.05 -4.07 -38.08
CA ARG A 416 -23.87 -4.51 -38.86
C ARG A 416 -23.17 -3.32 -39.53
N ALA A 417 -23.94 -2.39 -40.10
CA ALA A 417 -23.41 -1.18 -40.72
C ALA A 417 -22.83 -0.19 -39.70
N LEU A 418 -23.46 -0.04 -38.53
CA LEU A 418 -22.95 0.81 -37.45
C LEU A 418 -21.62 0.27 -36.91
N ALA A 419 -21.47 -1.05 -36.78
CA ALA A 419 -20.22 -1.69 -36.39
C ALA A 419 -19.08 -1.38 -37.39
N ARG A 420 -19.34 -1.53 -38.69
CA ARG A 420 -18.34 -1.21 -39.75
C ARG A 420 -17.95 0.27 -39.77
N LEU A 421 -18.92 1.18 -39.56
CA LEU A 421 -18.65 2.62 -39.45
C LEU A 421 -17.88 2.96 -38.18
N PHE A 422 -18.19 2.32 -37.05
CA PHE A 422 -17.46 2.49 -35.80
C PHE A 422 -16.01 2.06 -35.94
N ASP A 423 -15.74 0.88 -36.53
CA ASP A 423 -14.38 0.41 -36.76
C ASP A 423 -13.59 1.34 -37.70
N LEU A 424 -14.24 1.82 -38.77
CA LEU A 424 -13.64 2.79 -39.70
C LEU A 424 -13.28 4.11 -39.00
N TYR A 425 -14.19 4.67 -38.19
CA TYR A 425 -13.94 5.92 -37.47
C TYR A 425 -12.94 5.74 -36.34
N LYS A 426 -12.92 4.60 -35.64
CA LYS A 426 -11.98 4.31 -34.55
C LYS A 426 -10.53 4.42 -35.01
N GLU A 427 -10.24 3.97 -36.23
CA GLU A 427 -8.89 4.06 -36.84
C GLU A 427 -8.53 5.47 -37.34
N GLN A 428 -9.52 6.26 -37.76
CA GLN A 428 -9.30 7.62 -38.28
C GLN A 428 -9.25 8.68 -37.16
N ASP A 429 -10.27 8.68 -36.31
CA ASP A 429 -10.48 9.62 -35.22
C ASP A 429 -11.41 8.98 -34.16
N PRO A 430 -10.85 8.53 -33.03
CA PRO A 430 -11.62 7.93 -31.93
C PRO A 430 -12.76 8.83 -31.42
N ALA A 431 -12.63 10.16 -31.48
CA ALA A 431 -13.68 11.08 -31.06
C ALA A 431 -14.90 11.00 -32.00
N ARG A 432 -14.65 10.85 -33.30
CA ARG A 432 -15.70 10.65 -34.31
C ARG A 432 -16.41 9.31 -34.13
N ALA A 433 -15.68 8.27 -33.71
CA ALA A 433 -16.26 6.96 -33.39
C ALA A 433 -17.16 7.01 -32.15
N LEU A 434 -16.75 7.70 -31.09
CA LEU A 434 -17.56 7.89 -29.88
C LEU A 434 -18.82 8.71 -30.17
N ALA A 435 -18.71 9.81 -30.94
CA ALA A 435 -19.86 10.63 -31.33
C ALA A 435 -20.90 9.85 -32.15
N LEU A 436 -20.46 8.92 -33.01
CA LEU A 436 -21.35 8.02 -33.75
C LEU A 436 -22.18 7.14 -32.79
N LEU A 437 -21.55 6.62 -31.74
CA LEU A 437 -22.23 5.80 -30.74
C LEU A 437 -23.19 6.62 -29.88
N GLU A 438 -22.82 7.82 -29.45
CA GLU A 438 -23.71 8.70 -28.67
C GLU A 438 -25.01 9.02 -29.43
N GLN A 439 -24.93 9.23 -30.74
CA GLN A 439 -26.11 9.58 -31.55
C GLN A 439 -26.95 8.37 -31.97
N GLN A 440 -26.31 7.24 -32.30
CA GLN A 440 -26.99 6.14 -33.01
C GLN A 440 -26.68 4.74 -32.48
N GLY A 441 -25.87 4.61 -31.43
CA GLY A 441 -25.36 3.33 -30.89
C GLY A 441 -26.39 2.48 -30.16
N THR A 442 -26.26 1.16 -30.28
CA THR A 442 -27.03 0.16 -29.51
C THR A 442 -26.41 -0.08 -28.12
N PRO A 443 -27.13 -0.63 -27.13
CA PRO A 443 -26.57 -0.88 -25.80
C PRO A 443 -25.26 -1.69 -25.79
N GLY A 444 -25.12 -2.68 -26.68
CA GLY A 444 -23.89 -3.45 -26.84
C GLY A 444 -22.73 -2.60 -27.38
N MET A 445 -23.00 -1.71 -28.35
CA MET A 445 -21.98 -0.81 -28.90
C MET A 445 -21.62 0.33 -27.95
N GLN A 446 -22.56 0.77 -27.10
CA GLN A 446 -22.26 1.72 -26.02
C GLN A 446 -21.22 1.16 -25.03
N ALA A 447 -21.21 -0.16 -24.79
CA ALA A 447 -20.18 -0.81 -23.98
C ALA A 447 -18.80 -0.74 -24.63
N GLU A 448 -18.73 -0.96 -25.95
CA GLU A 448 -17.49 -0.83 -26.73
C GLU A 448 -16.99 0.63 -26.75
N GLY A 449 -17.90 1.60 -26.85
CA GLY A 449 -17.58 3.02 -26.71
C GLY A 449 -16.98 3.38 -25.34
N ARG A 450 -17.53 2.83 -24.25
CA ARG A 450 -16.95 3.02 -22.90
C ARG A 450 -15.53 2.45 -22.82
N ARG A 451 -15.28 1.27 -23.41
CA ARG A 451 -13.93 0.67 -23.47
C ARG A 451 -12.94 1.51 -24.27
N LEU A 452 -13.35 2.01 -25.43
CA LEU A 452 -12.52 2.92 -26.23
C LEU A 452 -12.18 4.20 -25.44
N LYS A 453 -13.17 4.80 -24.77
CA LYS A 453 -12.95 5.99 -23.93
C LYS A 453 -12.01 5.70 -22.76
N ALA A 454 -12.19 4.57 -22.07
CA ALA A 454 -11.30 4.15 -20.99
C ALA A 454 -9.87 3.91 -21.47
N GLY A 455 -9.68 3.37 -22.69
CA GLY A 455 -8.36 3.21 -23.32
C GLY A 455 -7.64 4.54 -23.58
N LEU A 456 -8.36 5.52 -24.15
CA LEU A 456 -7.81 6.87 -24.40
C LEU A 456 -7.40 7.58 -23.10
N LEU A 457 -8.23 7.48 -22.06
CA LEU A 457 -7.91 8.03 -20.73
C LEU A 457 -6.67 7.38 -20.12
N GLN A 458 -6.48 6.07 -20.34
CA GLN A 458 -5.28 5.36 -19.89
C GLN A 458 -4.02 5.81 -20.64
N GLU A 459 -4.08 6.00 -21.96
CA GLU A 459 -2.95 6.51 -22.74
C GLU A 459 -2.52 7.90 -22.29
N GLU A 460 -3.49 8.80 -22.03
CA GLU A 460 -3.20 10.13 -21.50
C GLU A 460 -2.63 10.06 -20.07
N ALA A 461 -3.18 9.19 -19.21
CA ALA A 461 -2.65 8.96 -17.87
C ALA A 461 -1.19 8.48 -17.91
N ASP A 462 -0.85 7.56 -18.81
CA ASP A 462 0.50 7.03 -18.97
C ASP A 462 1.49 8.11 -19.43
N GLN A 463 1.06 9.05 -20.29
CA GLN A 463 1.87 10.21 -20.66
C GLN A 463 2.13 11.14 -19.47
N LEU A 464 1.12 11.40 -18.64
CA LEU A 464 1.26 12.22 -17.43
C LEU A 464 2.17 11.57 -16.38
N ASP A 465 2.05 10.25 -16.21
CA ASP A 465 2.86 9.45 -15.29
C ASP A 465 4.34 9.52 -15.67
N ARG A 466 4.68 9.36 -16.97
CA ARG A 466 6.05 9.52 -17.49
C ARG A 466 6.60 10.93 -17.32
N ALA A 467 5.74 11.94 -17.28
CA ALA A 467 6.11 13.34 -17.02
C ALA A 467 6.21 13.68 -15.52
N GLY A 468 6.09 12.69 -14.62
CA GLY A 468 6.16 12.86 -13.17
C GLY A 468 4.88 13.42 -12.53
N LYS A 469 3.79 13.57 -13.30
CA LYS A 469 2.50 14.12 -12.81
C LYS A 469 1.58 13.01 -12.30
N VAL A 470 2.07 12.22 -11.34
CA VAL A 470 1.44 10.96 -10.87
C VAL A 470 0.00 11.18 -10.35
N ALA A 471 -0.27 12.27 -9.63
CA ALA A 471 -1.62 12.56 -9.11
C ALA A 471 -2.65 12.86 -10.22
N ALA A 472 -2.23 13.52 -11.31
CA ALA A 472 -3.09 13.78 -12.46
C ALA A 472 -3.36 12.49 -13.25
N ALA A 473 -2.33 11.63 -13.38
CA ALA A 473 -2.48 10.30 -13.97
C ALA A 473 -3.46 9.43 -13.17
N LEU A 474 -3.43 9.47 -11.84
CA LEU A 474 -4.37 8.74 -10.99
C LEU A 474 -5.83 9.11 -11.29
N ARG A 475 -6.15 10.40 -11.37
CA ARG A 475 -7.52 10.85 -11.67
C ARG A 475 -8.05 10.31 -12.99
N LEU A 476 -7.23 10.32 -14.04
CA LEU A 476 -7.61 9.78 -15.34
C LEU A 476 -7.81 8.25 -15.30
N ARG A 477 -6.95 7.53 -14.58
CA ARG A 477 -7.10 6.07 -14.38
C ARG A 477 -8.35 5.71 -13.58
N GLU A 478 -8.72 6.53 -12.58
CA GLU A 478 -9.96 6.35 -11.81
C GLU A 478 -11.21 6.61 -12.67
N GLU A 479 -11.19 7.62 -13.54
CA GLU A 479 -12.26 7.86 -14.50
C GLU A 479 -12.39 6.71 -15.50
N ALA A 480 -11.25 6.22 -16.02
CA ALA A 480 -11.22 5.04 -16.88
C ALA A 480 -11.82 3.82 -16.17
N LEU A 481 -11.47 3.59 -14.90
CA LEU A 481 -11.98 2.47 -14.11
C LEU A 481 -13.48 2.58 -13.82
N ALA A 482 -14.02 3.79 -13.69
CA ALA A 482 -15.46 4.00 -13.56
C ALA A 482 -16.24 3.65 -14.84
N LEU A 483 -15.61 3.79 -16.02
CA LEU A 483 -16.19 3.44 -17.31
C LEU A 483 -16.13 1.93 -17.60
N THR A 484 -15.07 1.26 -17.13
CA THR A 484 -14.84 -0.19 -17.30
C THR A 484 -14.55 -0.87 -15.94
N PRO A 485 -15.54 -0.93 -15.03
CA PRO A 485 -15.35 -1.46 -13.69
C PRO A 485 -14.94 -2.94 -13.65
N GLU A 486 -15.17 -3.70 -14.72
CA GLU A 486 -14.79 -5.10 -14.85
C GLU A 486 -13.29 -5.34 -15.14
N GLU A 487 -12.53 -4.31 -15.54
CA GLU A 487 -11.13 -4.50 -15.93
C GLU A 487 -10.18 -4.66 -14.73
N VAL A 488 -9.67 -5.88 -14.55
CA VAL A 488 -8.76 -6.26 -13.46
C VAL A 488 -7.43 -5.49 -13.52
N TRP A 489 -6.78 -5.42 -14.69
CA TRP A 489 -5.46 -4.81 -14.82
C TRP A 489 -5.48 -3.29 -14.66
N LEU A 490 -6.60 -2.64 -15.02
CA LEU A 490 -6.81 -1.22 -14.74
C LEU A 490 -6.96 -0.97 -13.24
N ALA A 491 -7.71 -1.82 -12.53
CA ALA A 491 -7.81 -1.74 -11.07
C ALA A 491 -6.45 -1.91 -10.39
N TYR A 492 -5.63 -2.86 -10.87
CA TYR A 492 -4.24 -3.02 -10.43
C TYR A 492 -3.41 -1.76 -10.66
N ARG A 493 -3.47 -1.17 -11.87
CA ARG A 493 -2.75 0.08 -12.17
C ARG A 493 -3.18 1.24 -11.28
N VAL A 494 -4.48 1.38 -10.98
CA VAL A 494 -4.98 2.39 -10.03
C VAL A 494 -4.40 2.14 -8.64
N ALA A 495 -4.42 0.90 -8.16
CA ALA A 495 -3.86 0.53 -6.86
C ALA A 495 -2.35 0.80 -6.76
N ASP A 496 -1.58 0.45 -7.80
CA ASP A 496 -0.14 0.73 -7.89
C ASP A 496 0.15 2.24 -7.89
N THR A 497 -0.61 3.02 -8.66
CA THR A 497 -0.46 4.49 -8.71
C THR A 497 -0.74 5.13 -7.35
N ARG A 498 -1.76 4.65 -6.62
CA ARG A 498 -2.05 5.08 -5.23
C ARG A 498 -0.91 4.75 -4.28
N ALA A 499 -0.32 3.56 -4.40
CA ALA A 499 0.82 3.17 -3.57
C ALA A 499 2.02 4.11 -3.76
N ARG A 500 2.33 4.50 -5.01
CA ARG A 500 3.40 5.48 -5.31
C ARG A 500 3.14 6.89 -4.77
N LEU A 501 1.89 7.23 -4.48
CA LEU A 501 1.50 8.48 -3.83
C LEU A 501 1.42 8.38 -2.30
N GLY A 502 1.84 7.26 -1.71
CA GLY A 502 1.79 7.02 -0.26
C GLY A 502 0.46 6.46 0.25
N GLU A 503 -0.47 6.11 -0.65
CA GLU A 503 -1.81 5.60 -0.32
C GLU A 503 -1.93 4.08 -0.54
N ALA A 504 -0.91 3.30 -0.20
CA ALA A 504 -0.91 1.84 -0.43
C ALA A 504 -2.13 1.13 0.19
N GLY A 505 -2.60 1.56 1.37
CA GLY A 505 -3.78 0.97 2.00
C GLY A 505 -5.06 1.11 1.16
N SER A 506 -5.25 2.24 0.47
CA SER A 506 -6.45 2.47 -0.36
C SER A 506 -6.39 1.68 -1.67
N GLY A 507 -5.19 1.48 -2.22
CA GLY A 507 -4.96 0.60 -3.37
C GLY A 507 -5.21 -0.87 -3.04
N GLU A 508 -4.74 -1.34 -1.89
CA GLU A 508 -4.99 -2.71 -1.43
C GLU A 508 -6.48 -2.98 -1.20
N GLN A 509 -7.17 -2.03 -0.55
CA GLN A 509 -8.60 -2.14 -0.27
C GLN A 509 -9.40 -2.29 -1.58
N LEU A 510 -9.10 -1.49 -2.60
CA LEU A 510 -9.73 -1.57 -3.92
C LEU A 510 -9.64 -2.99 -4.52
N LEU A 511 -8.46 -3.61 -4.47
CA LEU A 511 -8.26 -4.96 -5.01
C LEU A 511 -8.93 -6.04 -4.16
N ARG A 512 -8.87 -5.93 -2.83
CA ARG A 512 -9.50 -6.90 -1.92
C ARG A 512 -11.02 -6.87 -1.98
N GLU A 513 -11.63 -5.70 -2.07
CA GLU A 513 -13.10 -5.56 -2.21
C GLU A 513 -13.58 -6.22 -3.51
N ARG A 514 -12.85 -6.00 -4.61
CA ARG A 514 -13.12 -6.65 -5.89
C ARG A 514 -12.95 -8.17 -5.79
N LEU A 515 -11.91 -8.64 -5.12
CA LEU A 515 -11.66 -10.07 -4.94
C LEU A 515 -12.72 -10.71 -4.05
N ALA A 516 -13.26 -9.99 -3.06
CA ALA A 516 -14.38 -10.45 -2.23
C ALA A 516 -15.67 -10.60 -3.05
N ALA A 517 -15.92 -9.68 -4.00
CA ALA A 517 -17.04 -9.78 -4.93
C ALA A 517 -16.87 -10.91 -5.96
N HIS A 518 -15.64 -11.21 -6.38
CA HIS A 518 -15.32 -12.26 -7.35
C HIS A 518 -14.23 -13.25 -6.86
N PRO A 519 -14.51 -14.10 -5.86
CA PRO A 519 -13.47 -14.92 -5.22
C PRO A 519 -12.84 -15.99 -6.13
N GLN A 520 -13.45 -16.32 -7.26
CA GLN A 520 -12.96 -17.36 -8.17
C GLN A 520 -12.20 -16.79 -9.38
N ASP A 521 -12.04 -15.47 -9.48
CA ASP A 521 -11.32 -14.83 -10.58
C ASP A 521 -9.80 -15.00 -10.43
N ALA A 522 -9.23 -15.89 -11.25
CA ALA A 522 -7.80 -16.18 -11.25
C ALA A 522 -6.94 -14.98 -11.66
N THR A 523 -7.41 -14.14 -12.61
CA THR A 523 -6.70 -12.95 -13.07
C THR A 523 -6.62 -11.92 -11.96
N LEU A 524 -7.74 -11.71 -11.25
CA LEU A 524 -7.81 -10.78 -10.12
C LEU A 524 -6.96 -11.25 -8.94
N ARG A 525 -6.95 -12.56 -8.64
CA ARG A 525 -6.05 -13.14 -7.64
C ARG A 525 -4.59 -12.91 -7.99
N TYR A 526 -4.21 -13.15 -9.25
CA TYR A 526 -2.84 -12.92 -9.70
C TYR A 526 -2.45 -11.43 -9.64
N ALA A 527 -3.30 -10.52 -10.12
CA ALA A 527 -3.07 -9.08 -10.03
C ALA A 527 -2.96 -8.61 -8.56
N THR A 528 -3.78 -9.16 -7.66
CA THR A 528 -3.70 -8.87 -6.22
C THR A 528 -2.40 -9.41 -5.61
N ALA A 529 -1.97 -10.62 -6.00
CA ALA A 529 -0.70 -11.19 -5.55
C ALA A 529 0.50 -10.37 -6.05
N LEU A 530 0.49 -9.90 -7.30
CA LEU A 530 1.49 -8.98 -7.83
C LEU A 530 1.55 -7.68 -7.04
N TYR A 531 0.39 -7.10 -6.73
CA TYR A 531 0.31 -5.86 -5.95
C TYR A 531 0.91 -6.05 -4.55
N LEU A 532 0.50 -7.10 -3.85
CA LEU A 532 1.03 -7.44 -2.52
C LEU A 532 2.54 -7.72 -2.55
N SER A 533 3.03 -8.37 -3.61
CA SER A 533 4.47 -8.57 -3.83
C SER A 533 5.21 -7.25 -3.95
N GLY A 534 4.65 -6.26 -4.65
CA GLY A 534 5.25 -4.92 -4.77
C GLY A 534 5.17 -4.07 -3.50
N GLN A 535 4.41 -4.50 -2.49
CA GLN A 535 4.32 -3.88 -1.16
C GLN A 535 5.07 -4.69 -0.08
N ASP A 536 5.98 -5.58 -0.49
CA ASP A 536 6.76 -6.48 0.39
C ASP A 536 5.93 -7.44 1.26
N LYS A 537 4.64 -7.66 0.93
CA LYS A 537 3.72 -8.57 1.64
C LYS A 537 3.78 -9.99 1.08
N MET A 538 4.98 -10.58 1.08
CA MET A 538 5.29 -11.83 0.36
C MET A 538 4.38 -13.01 0.78
N VAL A 539 4.20 -13.24 2.08
CA VAL A 539 3.38 -14.36 2.61
C VAL A 539 1.92 -14.23 2.19
N GLU A 540 1.38 -13.01 2.23
CA GLU A 540 0.01 -12.73 1.82
C GLU A 540 -0.16 -12.90 0.30
N ALA A 541 0.79 -12.40 -0.48
CA ALA A 541 0.82 -12.57 -1.94
C ALA A 541 0.78 -14.06 -2.33
N ARG A 542 1.61 -14.89 -1.70
CA ARG A 542 1.60 -16.35 -1.90
C ARG A 542 0.28 -16.99 -1.48
N GLY A 543 -0.30 -16.56 -0.36
CA GLY A 543 -1.59 -17.05 0.11
C GLY A 543 -2.74 -16.76 -0.87
N VAL A 544 -2.76 -15.56 -1.45
CA VAL A 544 -3.75 -15.17 -2.47
C VAL A 544 -3.59 -15.99 -3.76
N LEU A 545 -2.35 -16.23 -4.18
CA LEU A 545 -2.01 -17.01 -5.37
C LEU A 545 -2.32 -18.50 -5.21
N ALA A 546 -2.04 -19.07 -4.03
CA ALA A 546 -2.27 -20.48 -3.69
C ALA A 546 -3.73 -20.91 -3.72
N ALA A 547 -4.67 -19.97 -3.65
CA ALA A 547 -6.10 -20.24 -3.81
C ALA A 547 -6.49 -20.58 -5.26
N ILE A 548 -5.63 -20.30 -6.24
CA ILE A 548 -5.80 -20.76 -7.62
C ILE A 548 -5.32 -22.22 -7.70
N PRO A 549 -6.14 -23.17 -8.19
CA PRO A 549 -5.68 -24.55 -8.40
C PRO A 549 -4.46 -24.60 -9.32
N ARG A 550 -3.44 -25.40 -8.98
CA ARG A 550 -2.18 -25.50 -9.74
C ARG A 550 -2.36 -25.80 -11.23
N SER A 551 -3.42 -26.50 -11.62
CA SER A 551 -3.76 -26.76 -13.02
C SER A 551 -4.13 -25.50 -13.83
N GLY A 552 -4.48 -24.40 -13.15
CA GLY A 552 -4.83 -23.11 -13.75
C GLY A 552 -3.73 -22.05 -13.66
N TRP A 553 -2.53 -22.42 -13.21
CA TRP A 553 -1.41 -21.49 -13.11
C TRP A 553 -0.81 -21.20 -14.48
N THR A 554 -0.47 -19.93 -14.72
CA THR A 554 0.33 -19.51 -15.87
C THR A 554 1.82 -19.56 -15.52
N GLN A 555 2.68 -19.48 -16.54
CA GLN A 555 4.13 -19.40 -16.34
C GLN A 555 4.52 -18.22 -15.44
N ASP A 556 3.86 -17.06 -15.59
CA ASP A 556 4.13 -15.89 -14.76
C ASP A 556 3.70 -16.08 -13.30
N MET A 557 2.61 -16.82 -13.06
CA MET A 557 2.18 -17.20 -11.71
C MET A 557 3.20 -18.14 -11.05
N ASP A 558 3.69 -19.15 -11.77
CA ASP A 558 4.74 -20.05 -11.28
C ASP A 558 6.04 -19.28 -10.99
N ALA A 559 6.45 -18.38 -11.89
CA ALA A 559 7.64 -17.55 -11.69
C ALA A 559 7.49 -16.63 -10.47
N LEU A 560 6.31 -16.02 -10.27
CA LEU A 560 6.02 -15.20 -9.09
C LEU A 560 6.09 -16.03 -7.81
N ASP A 561 5.46 -17.21 -7.73
CA ASP A 561 5.52 -18.06 -6.53
C ASP A 561 6.96 -18.52 -6.23
N GLN A 562 7.74 -18.88 -7.24
CA GLN A 562 9.15 -19.27 -7.05
C GLN A 562 9.98 -18.12 -6.48
N ARG A 563 9.82 -16.90 -7.02
CA ARG A 563 10.48 -15.69 -6.49
C ARG A 563 10.03 -15.41 -5.05
N LEU A 564 8.73 -15.39 -4.80
CA LEU A 564 8.19 -15.14 -3.46
C LEU A 564 8.63 -16.20 -2.45
N ALA A 565 8.71 -17.47 -2.84
CA ALA A 565 9.19 -18.56 -1.99
C ALA A 565 10.67 -18.40 -1.65
N ARG A 566 11.50 -18.06 -2.64
CA ARG A 566 12.91 -17.73 -2.45
C ARG A 566 13.08 -16.57 -1.48
N ASP A 567 12.40 -15.46 -1.73
CA ASP A 567 12.52 -14.23 -0.93
C ASP A 567 12.00 -14.43 0.51
N GLU A 568 10.97 -15.27 0.69
CA GLU A 568 10.49 -15.68 2.01
C GLU A 568 11.55 -16.47 2.80
N VAL A 569 12.27 -17.40 2.16
CA VAL A 569 13.37 -18.13 2.82
C VAL A 569 14.50 -17.18 3.21
N LEU A 570 14.89 -16.27 2.31
CA LEU A 570 15.92 -15.25 2.59
C LEU A 570 15.51 -14.33 3.75
N ALA A 571 14.25 -13.86 3.77
CA ALA A 571 13.72 -13.02 4.84
C ALA A 571 13.66 -13.75 6.20
N ARG A 572 13.21 -15.02 6.21
CA ARG A 572 13.22 -15.84 7.44
C ARG A 572 14.64 -16.10 7.94
N ALA A 573 15.60 -16.30 7.03
CA ALA A 573 17.00 -16.46 7.39
C ALA A 573 17.57 -15.16 7.98
N ARG A 574 17.30 -13.99 7.38
CA ARG A 574 17.65 -12.68 7.97
C ARG A 574 17.07 -12.49 9.37
N ALA A 575 15.77 -12.74 9.55
CA ALA A 575 15.12 -12.59 10.85
C ALA A 575 15.72 -13.53 11.93
N ARG A 576 16.15 -14.74 11.54
CA ARG A 576 16.86 -15.68 12.45
C ARG A 576 18.24 -15.15 12.84
N HIS A 577 19.00 -14.65 11.86
CA HIS A 577 20.31 -14.04 12.08
C HIS A 577 20.19 -12.81 13.01
N GLU A 578 19.26 -11.91 12.75
CA GLU A 578 18.98 -10.74 13.59
C GLU A 578 18.55 -11.12 15.02
N ALA A 579 17.91 -12.28 15.19
CA ALA A 579 17.56 -12.84 16.49
C ALA A 579 18.72 -13.60 17.17
N GLY A 580 19.89 -13.69 16.53
CA GLY A 580 21.08 -14.39 17.04
C GLY A 580 21.12 -15.90 16.81
N ASP A 581 20.20 -16.47 16.00
CA ASP A 581 20.19 -17.88 15.61
C ASP A 581 20.86 -18.09 14.24
N ASP A 582 22.18 -17.92 14.21
CA ASP A 582 22.98 -18.02 12.98
C ASP A 582 22.94 -19.43 12.37
N GLU A 583 23.08 -20.48 13.18
CA GLU A 583 23.03 -21.85 12.66
C GLU A 583 21.67 -22.20 12.04
N GLY A 584 20.58 -21.68 12.62
CA GLY A 584 19.25 -21.81 12.08
C GLY A 584 19.09 -21.03 10.78
N ALA A 585 19.62 -19.81 10.71
CA ALA A 585 19.63 -18.98 9.51
C ALA A 585 20.40 -19.63 8.36
N GLU A 586 21.62 -20.13 8.61
CA GLU A 586 22.44 -20.79 7.60
C GLU A 586 21.80 -22.08 7.07
N ARG A 587 21.18 -22.88 7.95
CA ARG A 587 20.43 -24.09 7.55
C ARG A 587 19.26 -23.77 6.62
N LEU A 588 18.60 -22.62 6.78
CA LEU A 588 17.52 -22.19 5.88
C LEU A 588 18.05 -21.84 4.49
N LEU A 589 19.27 -21.30 4.39
CA LEU A 589 19.89 -20.92 3.11
C LEU A 589 20.53 -22.08 2.37
N GLN A 590 20.88 -23.16 3.06
CA GLN A 590 21.58 -24.31 2.47
C GLN A 590 20.87 -24.93 1.25
N PRO A 591 19.53 -25.11 1.24
CA PRO A 591 18.82 -25.64 0.08
C PRO A 591 18.74 -24.67 -1.11
N LEU A 592 18.91 -23.36 -0.88
CA LEU A 592 18.91 -22.35 -1.94
C LEU A 592 20.25 -22.30 -2.68
N GLN A 593 21.33 -22.87 -2.12
CA GLN A 593 22.64 -22.85 -2.76
C GLN A 593 22.61 -23.60 -4.11
N PRO A 594 23.18 -23.04 -5.19
CA PRO A 594 24.07 -21.87 -5.26
C PRO A 594 23.39 -20.52 -5.62
N ASP A 595 22.32 -20.12 -4.92
CA ASP A 595 21.76 -18.77 -5.05
C ASP A 595 22.78 -17.69 -4.66
N GLU A 596 22.92 -16.65 -5.50
CA GLU A 596 23.93 -15.60 -5.34
C GLU A 596 23.68 -14.76 -4.07
N GLU A 597 22.44 -14.31 -3.84
CA GLU A 597 22.08 -13.50 -2.66
C GLU A 597 22.26 -14.30 -1.37
N ALA A 598 21.82 -15.57 -1.36
CA ALA A 598 22.07 -16.46 -0.24
C ALA A 598 23.57 -16.63 0.04
N SER A 599 24.40 -16.72 -1.01
CA SER A 599 25.86 -16.85 -0.88
C SER A 599 26.51 -15.58 -0.32
N LEU A 600 26.07 -14.40 -0.78
CA LEU A 600 26.53 -13.11 -0.27
C LEU A 600 26.13 -12.90 1.18
N MET A 601 24.89 -13.25 1.56
CA MET A 601 24.44 -13.19 2.95
C MET A 601 25.28 -14.07 3.87
N LEU A 602 25.59 -15.30 3.46
CA LEU A 602 26.48 -16.19 4.23
C LEU A 602 27.90 -15.59 4.38
N ALA A 603 28.38 -14.88 3.36
CA ALA A 603 29.68 -14.20 3.40
C ALA A 603 29.66 -12.97 4.33
N GLU A 604 28.62 -12.14 4.27
CA GLU A 604 28.41 -10.99 5.17
C GLU A 604 28.27 -11.47 6.62
N TRP A 605 27.45 -12.47 6.91
CA TRP A 605 27.28 -13.00 8.27
C TRP A 605 28.56 -13.64 8.83
N ALA A 606 29.40 -14.24 7.98
CA ALA A 606 30.72 -14.68 8.38
C ALA A 606 31.64 -13.49 8.73
N THR A 607 31.50 -12.37 8.02
CA THR A 607 32.23 -11.12 8.30
C THR A 607 31.80 -10.52 9.64
N ASP A 608 30.49 -10.43 9.89
CA ASP A 608 29.92 -9.87 11.12
C ASP A 608 30.35 -10.63 12.38
N ARG A 609 30.55 -11.95 12.26
CA ARG A 609 31.06 -12.81 13.35
C ARG A 609 32.58 -12.80 13.50
N GLY A 610 33.30 -12.05 12.66
CA GLY A 610 34.76 -12.03 12.62
C GLY A 610 35.40 -13.30 12.03
N ALA A 611 34.62 -14.17 11.39
CA ALA A 611 35.10 -15.38 10.72
C ALA A 611 35.66 -15.05 9.33
N TYR A 612 36.65 -14.15 9.28
CA TYR A 612 37.13 -13.54 8.04
C TYR A 612 37.66 -14.53 7.00
N ALA A 613 38.22 -15.66 7.42
CA ALA A 613 38.72 -16.69 6.49
C ALA A 613 37.56 -17.40 5.78
N LEU A 614 36.47 -17.68 6.50
CA LEU A 614 35.25 -18.25 5.93
C LEU A 614 34.57 -17.24 5.00
N ALA A 615 34.46 -15.98 5.42
CA ALA A 615 33.90 -14.91 4.59
C ALA A 615 34.66 -14.76 3.27
N GLU A 616 36.00 -14.73 3.32
CA GLU A 616 36.85 -14.66 2.13
C GLU A 616 36.61 -15.86 1.19
N GLN A 617 36.52 -17.08 1.73
CA GLN A 617 36.19 -18.26 0.93
C GLN A 617 34.82 -18.10 0.24
N ARG A 618 33.80 -17.65 0.96
CA ARG A 618 32.45 -17.45 0.40
C ARG A 618 32.40 -16.38 -0.69
N TYR A 619 33.08 -15.26 -0.48
CA TYR A 619 33.20 -14.23 -1.53
C TYR A 619 33.96 -14.75 -2.76
N GLN A 620 35.03 -15.55 -2.57
CA GLN A 620 35.74 -16.18 -3.68
C GLN A 620 34.84 -17.18 -4.45
N GLU A 621 33.98 -17.94 -3.77
CA GLU A 621 33.00 -18.82 -4.41
C GLU A 621 32.00 -18.05 -5.29
N VAL A 622 31.57 -16.85 -4.86
CA VAL A 622 30.75 -15.95 -5.67
C VAL A 622 31.56 -15.39 -6.86
N LEU A 623 32.75 -14.88 -6.62
CA LEU A 623 33.61 -14.28 -7.65
C LEU A 623 34.12 -15.30 -8.70
N ALA A 624 34.24 -16.58 -8.34
CA ALA A 624 34.59 -17.64 -9.29
C ALA A 624 33.50 -17.85 -10.34
N ARG A 625 32.23 -17.59 -9.99
CA ARG A 625 31.08 -17.66 -10.91
C ARG A 625 30.83 -16.32 -11.60
N THR A 626 30.92 -15.23 -10.85
CA THR A 626 30.66 -13.87 -11.31
C THR A 626 31.84 -12.95 -10.95
N PRO A 627 32.93 -12.89 -11.75
CA PRO A 627 34.18 -12.20 -11.38
C PRO A 627 34.07 -10.68 -11.13
N GLN A 628 32.99 -10.05 -11.61
CA GLN A 628 32.72 -8.62 -11.46
C GLN A 628 31.52 -8.35 -10.54
N GLN A 629 31.12 -9.32 -9.70
CA GLN A 629 30.02 -9.17 -8.75
C GLN A 629 30.36 -8.03 -7.76
N PRO A 630 29.60 -6.90 -7.73
CA PRO A 630 29.96 -5.70 -6.97
C PRO A 630 30.06 -5.91 -5.46
N GLU A 631 29.06 -6.54 -4.85
CA GLU A 631 28.95 -6.78 -3.40
C GLU A 631 30.05 -7.72 -2.89
N ALA A 632 30.42 -8.74 -3.66
CA ALA A 632 31.50 -9.66 -3.31
C ALA A 632 32.87 -8.98 -3.40
N ARG A 633 33.10 -8.12 -4.42
CA ARG A 633 34.32 -7.32 -4.49
C ARG A 633 34.39 -6.32 -3.33
N LEU A 634 33.29 -5.64 -3.03
CA LEU A 634 33.21 -4.73 -1.90
C LEU A 634 33.46 -5.46 -0.57
N GLY A 635 32.85 -6.62 -0.34
CA GLY A 635 33.10 -7.46 0.83
C GLY A 635 34.56 -7.91 0.95
N MET A 636 35.21 -8.24 -0.17
CA MET A 636 36.66 -8.50 -0.20
C MET A 636 37.50 -7.27 0.19
N ALA A 637 37.07 -6.06 -0.20
CA ALA A 637 37.71 -4.82 0.19
C ALA A 637 37.55 -4.55 1.70
N GLU A 638 36.34 -4.73 2.23
CA GLU A 638 36.02 -4.60 3.66
C GLU A 638 36.81 -5.60 4.51
N LEU A 639 36.91 -6.87 4.09
CA LEU A 639 37.73 -7.88 4.75
C LEU A 639 39.21 -7.52 4.77
N ALA A 640 39.75 -7.03 3.66
CA ALA A 640 41.13 -6.59 3.58
C ALA A 640 41.40 -5.38 4.48
N GLN A 641 40.46 -4.43 4.54
CA GLN A 641 40.53 -3.27 5.43
C GLN A 641 40.48 -3.69 6.90
N ALA A 642 39.59 -4.60 7.27
CA ALA A 642 39.49 -5.14 8.64
C ALA A 642 40.76 -5.88 9.09
N ARG A 643 41.49 -6.51 8.15
CA ARG A 643 42.79 -7.17 8.40
C ARG A 643 43.99 -6.20 8.36
N GLY A 644 43.76 -4.92 8.03
CA GLY A 644 44.83 -3.91 7.90
C GLY A 644 45.62 -3.96 6.58
N ASP A 645 45.20 -4.76 5.60
CA ASP A 645 45.83 -4.84 4.27
C ASP A 645 45.22 -3.80 3.33
N LEU A 646 45.61 -2.53 3.52
CA LEU A 646 45.06 -1.39 2.79
C LEU A 646 45.30 -1.49 1.26
N ALA A 647 46.40 -2.13 0.85
CA ALA A 647 46.73 -2.34 -0.56
C ALA A 647 45.75 -3.31 -1.23
N LYS A 648 45.44 -4.44 -0.57
CA LYS A 648 44.38 -5.35 -1.06
C LYS A 648 43.01 -4.73 -1.00
N ALA A 649 42.70 -3.96 0.05
CA ALA A 649 41.42 -3.25 0.14
C ALA A 649 41.21 -2.34 -1.08
N ARG A 650 42.24 -1.54 -1.44
CA ARG A 650 42.22 -0.69 -2.63
C ARG A 650 42.09 -1.48 -3.94
N HIS A 651 42.72 -2.64 -4.04
CA HIS A 651 42.64 -3.48 -5.24
C HIS A 651 41.20 -3.97 -5.52
N TRP A 652 40.46 -4.27 -4.46
CA TRP A 652 39.10 -4.81 -4.57
C TRP A 652 38.03 -3.74 -4.78
N LEU A 653 38.28 -2.49 -4.37
CA LEU A 653 37.35 -1.38 -4.56
C LEU A 653 36.96 -1.19 -6.03
N PRO A 654 35.69 -0.81 -6.30
CA PRO A 654 35.26 -0.47 -7.64
C PRO A 654 35.97 0.80 -8.13
N ALA A 655 36.10 0.94 -9.44
CA ALA A 655 36.64 2.16 -10.03
C ALA A 655 35.67 3.34 -9.83
N TRP A 656 36.21 4.52 -9.51
CA TRP A 656 35.48 5.79 -9.43
C TRP A 656 36.25 6.85 -10.25
N PRO A 657 35.59 7.77 -10.98
CA PRO A 657 34.14 8.01 -11.07
C PRO A 657 33.39 7.05 -12.01
N VAL A 658 32.07 6.92 -11.85
CA VAL A 658 31.17 6.17 -12.74
C VAL A 658 30.20 7.09 -13.48
N SER A 659 29.92 6.78 -14.74
CA SER A 659 28.98 7.56 -15.57
C SER A 659 28.21 6.67 -16.54
N PRO A 660 26.86 6.73 -16.58
CA PRO A 660 26.00 7.53 -15.69
C PRO A 660 25.97 6.96 -14.25
N LEU A 661 25.64 7.80 -13.27
CA LEU A 661 25.43 7.39 -11.87
C LEU A 661 24.18 6.50 -11.74
N PRO A 662 24.30 5.25 -11.24
CA PRO A 662 23.15 4.38 -11.01
C PRO A 662 22.24 4.93 -9.89
N PRO A 663 20.94 5.22 -10.14
CA PRO A 663 20.05 5.79 -9.11
C PRO A 663 19.90 4.92 -7.86
N GLU A 664 19.89 3.59 -8.01
CA GLU A 664 19.80 2.64 -6.90
C GLU A 664 21.16 2.33 -6.25
N GLY A 665 22.26 2.91 -6.77
CA GLY A 665 23.62 2.67 -6.30
C GLY A 665 24.01 3.38 -5.00
N ALA A 666 23.15 4.24 -4.44
CA ALA A 666 23.50 5.09 -3.30
C ALA A 666 23.98 4.32 -2.07
N SER A 667 23.32 3.20 -1.72
CA SER A 667 23.72 2.37 -0.56
C SER A 667 25.07 1.67 -0.78
N TYR A 668 25.28 1.17 -2.00
CA TYR A 668 26.55 0.54 -2.40
C TYR A 668 27.70 1.55 -2.39
N TYR A 669 27.52 2.70 -3.05
CA TYR A 669 28.56 3.73 -3.12
C TYR A 669 28.80 4.46 -1.79
N ARG A 670 27.82 4.50 -0.87
CA ARG A 670 28.05 4.90 0.53
C ARG A 670 29.12 4.03 1.20
N ARG A 671 29.00 2.70 1.10
CA ARG A 671 30.00 1.76 1.67
C ARG A 671 31.36 1.94 1.00
N VAL A 672 31.38 2.09 -0.33
CA VAL A 672 32.61 2.38 -1.09
C VAL A 672 33.26 3.69 -0.61
N ALA A 673 32.50 4.76 -0.42
CA ALA A 673 33.00 6.04 0.09
C ALA A 673 33.58 5.91 1.50
N ASN A 674 32.90 5.17 2.39
CA ASN A 674 33.41 4.90 3.74
C ASN A 674 34.75 4.14 3.72
N LEU A 675 34.93 3.22 2.78
CA LEU A 675 36.22 2.54 2.59
C LEU A 675 37.30 3.47 2.04
N TYR A 676 36.99 4.32 1.05
CA TYR A 676 37.93 5.35 0.60
C TYR A 676 38.36 6.26 1.74
N GLN A 677 37.42 6.67 2.60
CA GLN A 677 37.72 7.45 3.81
C GLN A 677 38.67 6.68 4.75
N ALA A 678 38.42 5.39 4.99
CA ALA A 678 39.27 4.55 5.84
C ALA A 678 40.67 4.31 5.25
N LEU A 679 40.82 4.38 3.92
CA LEU A 679 42.10 4.29 3.21
C LEU A 679 42.87 5.62 3.14
N GLY A 680 42.31 6.71 3.70
CA GLY A 680 42.91 8.04 3.67
C GLY A 680 42.63 8.83 2.38
N GLU A 681 41.71 8.36 1.54
CA GLU A 681 41.29 9.00 0.28
C GLU A 681 39.99 9.81 0.49
N GLY A 682 40.02 10.73 1.46
CA GLY A 682 38.85 11.53 1.86
C GLY A 682 38.22 12.33 0.72
N GLU A 683 39.04 12.89 -0.16
CA GLU A 683 38.57 13.63 -1.35
C GLU A 683 37.72 12.76 -2.29
N THR A 684 38.08 11.48 -2.44
CA THR A 684 37.30 10.54 -3.25
C THR A 684 36.00 10.18 -2.54
N ALA A 685 36.03 9.95 -1.22
CA ALA A 685 34.83 9.73 -0.42
C ALA A 685 33.87 10.94 -0.51
N ARG A 686 34.40 12.16 -0.40
CA ARG A 686 33.70 13.43 -0.55
C ARG A 686 33.02 13.54 -1.91
N ALA A 687 33.74 13.22 -2.98
CA ALA A 687 33.21 13.25 -4.35
C ALA A 687 32.04 12.28 -4.50
N ILE A 688 32.18 11.03 -4.01
CA ILE A 688 31.12 10.04 -4.06
C ILE A 688 29.86 10.52 -3.34
N PHE A 689 29.99 10.99 -2.10
CA PHE A 689 28.83 11.51 -1.37
C PHE A 689 28.20 12.67 -2.12
N THR A 690 28.99 13.68 -2.51
CA THR A 690 28.51 14.89 -3.20
C THR A 690 27.74 14.56 -4.49
N ASP A 691 28.26 13.63 -5.31
CA ASP A 691 27.63 13.26 -6.58
C ASP A 691 26.32 12.49 -6.40
N TYR A 692 26.17 11.73 -5.31
CA TYR A 692 24.93 11.01 -4.98
C TYR A 692 23.89 11.85 -4.22
N GLU A 693 24.27 12.96 -3.58
CA GLU A 693 23.35 13.80 -2.81
C GLU A 693 22.06 14.20 -3.56
N PRO A 694 22.11 14.65 -4.83
CA PRO A 694 20.90 15.05 -5.57
C PRO A 694 19.95 13.87 -5.80
N LEU A 695 20.48 12.66 -6.00
CA LEU A 695 19.69 11.45 -6.21
C LEU A 695 19.04 10.97 -4.90
N VAL A 696 19.80 10.97 -3.80
CA VAL A 696 19.31 10.57 -2.48
C VAL A 696 18.27 11.56 -1.95
N ALA A 697 18.41 12.86 -2.24
CA ALA A 697 17.45 13.89 -1.83
C ALA A 697 16.06 13.73 -2.48
N LEU A 698 15.96 13.02 -3.62
CA LEU A 698 14.68 12.73 -4.29
C LEU A 698 14.01 11.45 -3.78
N GLN A 699 14.69 10.64 -2.97
CA GLN A 699 14.16 9.39 -2.44
C GLN A 699 13.32 9.64 -1.17
N PRO A 700 12.28 8.82 -0.91
CA PRO A 700 11.52 8.90 0.32
C PRO A 700 12.40 8.63 1.56
N ALA A 701 11.99 9.19 2.70
CA ALA A 701 12.61 8.94 3.99
C ALA A 701 12.61 7.43 4.30
N SER A 702 13.80 6.88 4.58
CA SER A 702 14.01 5.47 4.88
C SER A 702 15.29 5.29 5.69
N GLN A 703 15.48 4.09 6.24
CA GLN A 703 16.72 3.74 6.94
C GLN A 703 17.96 3.90 6.04
N GLN A 704 17.84 3.59 4.74
CA GLN A 704 18.96 3.69 3.79
C GLN A 704 19.34 5.15 3.50
N THR A 705 18.35 6.02 3.30
CA THR A 705 18.60 7.45 3.07
C THR A 705 19.16 8.10 4.34
N ALA A 706 18.69 7.71 5.54
CA ALA A 706 19.25 8.15 6.80
C ALA A 706 20.72 7.71 7.00
N LEU A 707 21.06 6.46 6.65
CA LEU A 707 22.44 5.96 6.72
C LEU A 707 23.38 6.72 5.78
N PHE A 708 22.91 7.03 4.57
CA PHE A 708 23.67 7.84 3.62
C PHE A 708 24.00 9.21 4.22
N TRP A 709 22.99 9.94 4.72
CA TRP A 709 23.20 11.28 5.27
C TRP A 709 24.08 11.28 6.52
N ARG A 710 23.94 10.27 7.39
CA ARG A 710 24.81 10.10 8.56
C ARG A 710 26.28 9.96 8.14
N ASP A 711 26.56 9.04 7.22
CA ASP A 711 27.93 8.77 6.81
C ASP A 711 28.52 9.94 6.01
N ALA A 712 27.70 10.64 5.21
CA ALA A 712 28.08 11.88 4.56
C ALA A 712 28.41 12.99 5.59
N ALA A 713 27.64 13.11 6.68
CA ALA A 713 27.93 14.05 7.76
C ALA A 713 29.25 13.72 8.47
N ARG A 714 29.48 12.44 8.80
CA ARG A 714 30.74 11.95 9.38
C ARG A 714 31.94 12.21 8.48
N GLN A 715 31.77 12.05 7.17
CA GLN A 715 32.80 12.34 6.18
C GLN A 715 33.19 13.83 6.19
N ARG A 716 32.20 14.74 6.16
CA ARG A 716 32.45 16.20 6.28
C ARG A 716 33.10 16.57 7.60
N PHE A 717 32.65 15.96 8.69
CA PHE A 717 33.24 16.17 10.00
C PHE A 717 34.70 15.71 10.07
N ALA A 718 35.03 14.57 9.43
CA ALA A 718 36.40 14.06 9.34
C ALA A 718 37.33 14.99 8.53
N GLU A 719 36.79 15.72 7.56
CA GLU A 719 37.48 16.78 6.80
C GLU A 719 37.47 18.15 7.48
N HIS A 720 37.00 18.23 8.73
CA HIS A 720 36.93 19.45 9.54
C HIS A 720 35.91 20.49 9.05
N ASP A 721 34.93 20.10 8.24
CA ASP A 721 33.84 20.95 7.78
C ASP A 721 32.58 20.70 8.63
N VAL A 722 32.57 21.28 9.83
CA VAL A 722 31.52 21.04 10.84
C VAL A 722 30.18 21.63 10.42
N GLU A 723 30.17 22.76 9.71
CA GLU A 723 28.91 23.38 9.27
C GLU A 723 28.24 22.54 8.19
N GLU A 724 29.00 22.03 7.22
CA GLU A 724 28.48 21.09 6.20
C GLU A 724 28.09 19.73 6.81
N ALA A 725 28.78 19.28 7.86
CA ALA A 725 28.36 18.10 8.62
C ALA A 725 26.98 18.32 9.27
N LEU A 726 26.76 19.46 9.92
CA LEU A 726 25.48 19.80 10.54
C LEU A 726 24.33 19.95 9.52
N VAL A 727 24.60 20.38 8.29
CA VAL A 727 23.60 20.37 7.21
C VAL A 727 23.15 18.94 6.90
N ARG A 728 24.08 17.98 6.85
CA ARG A 728 23.79 16.56 6.57
C ARG A 728 23.19 15.82 7.77
N ASP A 729 23.57 16.19 8.99
CA ASP A 729 22.91 15.67 10.20
C ASP A 729 21.41 15.98 10.19
N ARG A 730 21.01 17.20 9.82
CA ARG A 730 19.60 17.58 9.68
C ARG A 730 18.88 16.69 8.67
N LYS A 731 19.47 16.46 7.50
CA LYS A 731 18.93 15.55 6.47
C LYS A 731 18.80 14.13 6.99
N GLY A 732 19.80 13.63 7.72
CA GLY A 732 19.78 12.30 8.33
C GLY A 732 18.69 12.13 9.38
N LEU A 733 18.46 13.16 10.20
CA LEU A 733 17.38 13.17 11.20
C LEU A 733 15.99 13.19 10.56
N VAL A 734 15.80 13.97 9.50
CA VAL A 734 14.53 13.97 8.74
C VAL A 734 14.29 12.63 8.06
N ALA A 735 15.31 12.09 7.39
CA ALA A 735 15.23 10.78 6.72
C ALA A 735 14.96 9.62 7.70
N ALA A 736 15.42 9.74 8.95
CA ALA A 736 15.15 8.77 10.01
C ALA A 736 13.80 8.99 10.75
N GLY A 737 13.04 10.03 10.39
CA GLY A 737 11.80 10.40 11.07
C GLY A 737 11.99 10.99 12.48
N LEU A 738 13.21 11.41 12.83
CA LEU A 738 13.55 12.01 14.12
C LEU A 738 13.34 13.52 14.15
N ALA A 739 13.32 14.16 12.98
CA ALA A 739 13.03 15.58 12.79
C ALA A 739 11.87 15.77 11.80
N PRO A 740 10.95 16.73 12.04
CA PRO A 740 9.84 16.98 11.12
C PRO A 740 10.25 17.74 9.85
N ARG A 741 11.37 18.48 9.88
CA ARG A 741 11.91 19.29 8.79
C ARG A 741 13.40 19.58 9.02
N GLU A 742 14.10 20.05 7.99
CA GLU A 742 15.54 20.34 8.05
C GLU A 742 15.83 21.69 8.71
N ASP A 743 14.99 22.70 8.49
CA ASP A 743 15.12 24.09 8.95
C ASP A 743 14.66 24.28 10.39
N LEU A 744 15.22 23.48 11.30
CA LEU A 744 15.02 23.65 12.74
C LEU A 744 15.94 24.73 13.31
N GLU A 745 15.40 25.55 14.23
CA GLU A 745 16.21 26.47 15.00
C GLU A 745 17.20 25.72 15.90
N GLY A 746 18.30 26.37 16.30
CA GLY A 746 19.39 25.72 17.04
C GLY A 746 18.94 25.04 18.35
N GLY A 747 18.01 25.66 19.09
CA GLY A 747 17.46 25.09 20.32
C GLY A 747 16.59 23.86 20.07
N GLU A 748 15.81 23.84 18.99
CA GLU A 748 15.02 22.67 18.60
C GLU A 748 15.90 21.54 18.10
N LEU A 749 16.88 21.85 17.25
CA LEU A 749 17.84 20.89 16.70
C LEU A 749 18.64 20.21 17.83
N THR A 750 19.24 20.98 18.73
CA THR A 750 20.05 20.40 19.82
C THR A 750 19.23 19.61 20.83
N ARG A 751 17.93 19.91 20.99
CA ARG A 751 17.03 19.07 21.79
C ARG A 751 16.89 17.66 21.20
N LEU A 752 16.95 17.53 19.87
CA LEU A 752 16.99 16.23 19.19
C LEU A 752 18.32 15.50 19.39
N ALA A 753 19.39 16.14 19.85
CA ALA A 753 20.65 15.46 20.16
C ALA A 753 20.61 14.66 21.48
N ARG A 754 19.56 14.82 22.30
CA ARG A 754 19.43 14.12 23.59
C ARG A 754 19.34 12.62 23.39
N SER A 755 20.20 11.88 24.08
CA SER A 755 20.13 10.42 24.13
C SER A 755 18.80 9.95 24.75
N GLN A 756 18.31 8.80 24.31
CA GLN A 756 17.09 8.16 24.85
C GLN A 756 17.32 6.66 25.08
N ASP A 757 16.77 6.15 26.16
CA ASP A 757 16.83 4.72 26.47
C ASP A 757 15.93 3.90 25.53
N GLY A 758 16.42 2.73 25.10
CA GLY A 758 15.66 1.80 24.26
C GLY A 758 15.56 2.18 22.77
N GLU A 759 16.24 3.23 22.32
CA GLU A 759 16.33 3.59 20.90
C GLU A 759 17.20 2.61 20.10
N GLY A 760 16.86 2.43 18.82
CA GLY A 760 17.68 1.66 17.87
C GLY A 760 19.02 2.33 17.58
N TRP A 761 20.01 1.52 17.18
CA TRP A 761 21.40 1.95 16.95
C TRP A 761 21.56 3.14 16.00
N LEU A 762 20.72 3.23 14.95
CA LEU A 762 20.78 4.31 13.96
C LEU A 762 20.34 5.64 14.56
N ALA A 763 19.24 5.65 15.30
CA ALA A 763 18.74 6.85 15.96
C ALA A 763 19.76 7.34 17.00
N SER A 764 20.23 6.44 17.86
CA SER A 764 21.28 6.74 18.84
C SER A 764 22.54 7.28 18.17
N GLY A 765 22.95 6.69 17.04
CA GLY A 765 24.10 7.14 16.25
C GLY A 765 23.93 8.55 15.70
N LEU A 766 22.80 8.85 15.06
CA LEU A 766 22.48 10.18 14.53
C LEU A 766 22.46 11.26 15.63
N ARG A 767 21.84 10.96 16.78
CA ARG A 767 21.81 11.89 17.92
C ARG A 767 23.19 12.14 18.50
N SER A 768 24.00 11.09 18.64
CA SER A 768 25.38 11.19 19.14
C SER A 768 26.30 11.95 18.19
N ASP A 769 26.14 11.76 16.88
CA ASP A 769 26.89 12.50 15.87
C ASP A 769 26.47 13.98 15.88
N LEU A 770 25.18 14.28 15.93
CA LEU A 770 24.69 15.65 16.08
C LEU A 770 25.21 16.32 17.38
N ASP A 771 25.14 15.64 18.54
CA ASP A 771 25.67 16.16 19.81
C ASP A 771 27.15 16.55 19.66
N ARG A 772 27.95 15.64 19.10
CA ARG A 772 29.38 15.82 18.88
C ARG A 772 29.68 16.96 17.90
N HIS A 773 29.07 16.94 16.71
CA HIS A 773 29.31 17.95 15.68
C HIS A 773 28.86 19.34 16.16
N TYR A 774 27.70 19.43 16.80
CA TYR A 774 27.19 20.71 17.30
C TYR A 774 28.07 21.27 18.42
N ARG A 775 28.47 20.44 19.39
CA ARG A 775 29.40 20.83 20.46
C ARG A 775 30.78 21.24 19.91
N GLN A 776 31.29 20.57 18.88
CA GLN A 776 32.55 20.96 18.23
C GLN A 776 32.45 22.33 17.53
N SER A 777 31.25 22.75 17.12
CA SER A 777 31.00 24.06 16.51
C SER A 777 30.74 25.18 17.54
N GLN A 778 30.73 24.85 18.83
CA GLN A 778 30.31 25.75 19.89
C GLN A 778 31.47 26.62 20.39
N THR A 779 31.21 27.91 20.57
CA THR A 779 32.05 28.80 21.39
C THR A 779 31.41 28.89 22.78
N THR A 780 32.20 28.68 23.82
CA THR A 780 31.73 28.73 25.22
C THR A 780 32.58 29.71 26.02
N PHE A 781 31.92 30.60 26.77
CA PHE A 781 32.57 31.42 27.78
C PHE A 781 32.21 30.88 29.17
N SER A 782 33.20 30.61 30.00
CA SER A 782 33.04 30.08 31.36
C SER A 782 33.69 31.03 32.37
N LEU A 783 32.97 31.28 33.46
CA LEU A 783 33.43 32.05 34.61
C LEU A 783 33.27 31.20 35.87
N ASP A 784 34.38 30.93 36.54
CA ASP A 784 34.43 30.09 37.73
C ASP A 784 35.12 30.86 38.87
N SER A 785 34.61 30.72 40.09
CA SER A 785 35.20 31.28 41.30
C SER A 785 35.42 30.15 42.28
N ASP A 786 36.69 29.81 42.51
CA ASP A 786 37.10 28.71 43.37
C ASP A 786 37.73 29.25 44.66
N TYR A 787 37.07 29.00 45.78
CA TYR A 787 37.62 29.24 47.11
C TYR A 787 38.22 27.95 47.65
N TRP A 788 39.50 27.97 47.99
CA TRP A 788 40.23 26.78 48.39
C TRP A 788 41.25 27.07 49.47
N GLY A 789 41.66 26.05 50.21
CA GLY A 789 42.60 26.23 51.30
C GLY A 789 42.81 25.00 52.16
N SER A 790 43.70 25.16 53.13
CA SER A 790 44.08 24.14 54.11
C SER A 790 44.42 24.81 55.43
N SER A 791 44.04 24.17 56.54
CA SER A 791 44.37 24.68 57.87
C SER A 791 45.83 24.40 58.22
N GLY A 792 46.49 25.35 58.88
CA GLY A 792 47.87 25.17 59.33
C GLY A 792 48.31 26.23 60.32
N THR A 793 49.59 26.61 60.27
CA THR A 793 50.16 27.67 61.09
C THR A 793 50.13 29.01 60.35
N GLY A 794 49.65 30.05 61.03
CA GLY A 794 49.63 31.41 60.52
C GLY A 794 51.01 31.88 60.04
N GLY A 795 51.00 32.55 58.89
CA GLY A 795 52.16 33.08 58.20
C GLY A 795 52.74 32.16 57.11
N TYR A 796 52.43 30.87 57.09
CA TYR A 796 53.04 30.00 56.05
C TYR A 796 52.27 28.75 55.66
N SER A 797 51.38 28.24 56.51
CA SER A 797 50.61 27.00 56.22
C SER A 797 49.11 27.08 56.52
N ASP A 798 48.60 28.15 57.15
CA ASP A 798 47.15 28.42 57.22
C ASP A 798 46.68 29.12 55.94
N LEU A 799 46.41 28.33 54.89
CA LEU A 799 46.17 28.84 53.55
C LEU A 799 44.68 29.08 53.29
N ARG A 800 44.36 30.30 52.83
CA ARG A 800 43.08 30.67 52.23
C ARG A 800 43.35 31.30 50.88
N ALA A 801 42.72 30.77 49.85
CA ALA A 801 42.95 31.21 48.49
C ALA A 801 41.63 31.36 47.72
N LEU A 802 41.64 32.30 46.78
CA LEU A 802 40.55 32.56 45.86
C LEU A 802 41.12 32.63 44.45
N THR A 803 40.64 31.75 43.57
CA THR A 803 40.98 31.73 42.15
C THR A 803 39.75 32.05 41.33
N GLN A 804 39.76 33.20 40.65
CA GLN A 804 38.71 33.58 39.70
C GLN A 804 39.18 33.29 38.29
N MET A 805 38.48 32.43 37.56
CA MET A 805 38.88 31.92 36.25
C MET A 805 37.89 32.36 35.18
N ALA A 806 38.39 32.96 34.11
CA ALA A 806 37.64 33.20 32.88
C ALA A 806 38.26 32.39 31.75
N GLN A 807 37.46 31.58 31.04
CA GLN A 807 37.89 30.83 29.86
C GLN A 807 36.97 31.09 28.67
N LEU A 808 37.57 31.27 27.50
CA LEU A 808 36.88 31.20 26.21
C LEU A 808 37.35 29.95 25.46
N ASP A 809 36.45 29.00 25.25
CA ASP A 809 36.63 27.83 24.39
C ASP A 809 36.06 28.11 23.00
N THR A 810 36.83 27.89 21.94
CA THR A 810 36.38 28.15 20.57
C THR A 810 36.89 27.10 19.57
N PRO A 811 36.11 26.77 18.52
CA PRO A 811 36.57 25.88 17.46
C PRO A 811 37.73 26.52 16.69
N LEU A 812 38.82 25.79 16.47
CA LEU A 812 39.97 26.25 15.69
C LEU A 812 40.72 25.05 15.09
N ALA A 813 41.03 25.10 13.78
CA ALA A 813 41.82 24.07 13.08
C ALA A 813 41.32 22.61 13.27
N GLY A 814 40.00 22.43 13.30
CA GLY A 814 39.35 21.13 13.52
C GLY A 814 39.41 20.62 14.97
N GLY A 815 39.92 21.42 15.90
CA GLY A 815 39.94 21.15 17.34
C GLY A 815 39.27 22.27 18.14
N THR A 816 39.51 22.30 19.44
CA THR A 816 39.03 23.34 20.36
C THR A 816 40.23 24.06 20.95
N ALA A 817 40.36 25.34 20.65
CA ALA A 817 41.30 26.23 21.33
C ALA A 817 40.65 26.81 22.59
N PHE A 818 41.45 27.07 23.63
CA PHE A 818 41.01 27.84 24.78
C PHE A 818 41.97 29.00 25.06
N GLY A 819 41.41 30.12 25.54
CA GLY A 819 42.14 31.20 26.18
C GLY A 819 41.66 31.37 27.61
N ARG A 820 42.59 31.43 28.57
CA ARG A 820 42.31 31.48 30.01
C ARG A 820 43.01 32.66 30.68
N LEU A 821 42.27 33.32 31.57
CA LEU A 821 42.75 34.31 32.51
C LEU A 821 42.33 33.89 33.92
N GLU A 822 43.26 33.89 34.88
CA GLU A 822 42.94 33.64 36.28
C GLU A 822 43.46 34.75 37.18
N LEU A 823 42.65 35.19 38.12
CA LEU A 823 43.08 36.06 39.22
C LEU A 823 43.24 35.18 40.46
N VAL A 824 44.47 35.08 40.96
CA VAL A 824 44.81 34.22 42.10
C VAL A 824 45.16 35.11 43.27
N ASP A 825 44.45 34.93 44.38
CA ASP A 825 44.74 35.56 45.68
C ASP A 825 45.02 34.45 46.70
N MET A 826 46.14 34.56 47.41
CA MET A 826 46.57 33.59 48.42
C MET A 826 46.99 34.32 49.69
N ASP A 827 46.41 33.92 50.81
CA ASP A 827 46.69 34.42 52.15
C ASP A 827 47.09 33.24 53.04
N ALA A 828 48.31 33.29 53.59
CA ALA A 828 48.85 32.28 54.50
C ALA A 828 48.73 32.69 55.99
N GLY A 829 48.08 33.82 56.29
CA GLY A 829 47.86 34.36 57.61
C GLY A 829 49.04 35.16 58.18
N ASP A 830 48.98 35.41 59.49
CA ASP A 830 49.97 36.20 60.22
C ASP A 830 51.00 35.31 60.94
N LEU A 831 52.28 35.66 60.78
CA LEU A 831 53.36 35.26 61.67
C LEU A 831 53.14 35.88 63.08
N PRO A 832 53.79 35.34 64.13
CA PRO A 832 53.68 35.91 65.48
C PRO A 832 54.14 37.37 65.56
N ASP A 833 53.72 38.08 66.62
CA ASP A 833 54.07 39.49 66.83
C ASP A 833 55.60 39.73 66.80
N SER A 834 56.00 40.79 66.10
CA SER A 834 57.42 41.17 65.93
C SER A 834 58.02 41.75 67.22
N PRO A 835 59.26 41.36 67.61
CA PRO A 835 60.11 40.37 66.95
C PRO A 835 59.64 38.94 67.22
N TYR A 836 59.62 38.11 66.18
CA TYR A 836 59.15 36.72 66.27
C TYR A 836 60.26 35.71 65.98
N ARG A 837 60.05 34.49 66.47
CA ARG A 837 60.78 33.28 66.07
C ARG A 837 59.79 32.26 65.56
N ALA A 838 59.86 31.97 64.27
CA ALA A 838 58.99 31.03 63.59
C ALA A 838 59.83 30.06 62.76
N GLN A 839 59.30 28.87 62.45
CA GLN A 839 59.95 27.92 61.54
C GLN A 839 59.77 28.34 60.06
N PHE A 840 60.00 29.62 59.79
CA PHE A 840 59.82 30.27 58.50
C PHE A 840 61.10 31.03 58.15
N GLY A 841 61.56 30.90 56.90
CA GLY A 841 62.82 31.53 56.47
C GLY A 841 63.98 31.15 57.38
N THR A 842 64.80 32.12 57.81
CA THR A 842 65.92 31.94 58.76
C THR A 842 65.57 32.29 60.21
N CYS A 843 64.29 32.38 60.56
CA CYS A 843 63.78 32.97 61.81
C CYS A 843 63.66 31.99 63.00
N ALA A 844 64.05 30.72 62.86
CA ALA A 844 63.82 29.71 63.90
C ALA A 844 64.66 29.95 65.17
N ALA A 845 65.91 30.40 65.02
CA ALA A 845 66.83 30.66 66.14
C ALA A 845 67.35 32.11 66.21
N ARG A 846 66.74 33.05 65.47
CA ARG A 846 67.02 34.50 65.53
C ARG A 846 65.73 35.29 65.55
N ASP A 847 65.79 36.51 66.08
CA ASP A 847 64.65 37.42 66.05
C ASP A 847 64.48 38.01 64.64
N CYS A 848 63.32 37.79 64.02
CA CYS A 848 62.94 38.41 62.75
C CYS A 848 61.92 39.54 62.97
N ARG A 849 61.90 40.50 62.03
CA ARG A 849 61.01 41.67 62.05
C ARG A 849 60.52 41.96 60.64
N GLY A 850 59.30 42.48 60.52
CA GLY A 850 58.69 42.76 59.21
C GLY A 850 57.99 41.53 58.62
N ASP A 851 57.26 41.75 57.52
CA ASP A 851 56.51 40.75 56.76
C ASP A 851 55.63 39.83 57.62
N ALA A 852 54.97 40.40 58.64
CA ALA A 852 54.15 39.65 59.57
C ALA A 852 52.95 38.99 58.88
N HIS A 853 52.30 39.68 57.94
CA HIS A 853 51.18 39.13 57.18
C HIS A 853 51.67 38.60 55.83
N GLN A 854 51.41 37.34 55.53
CA GLN A 854 51.96 36.64 54.36
C GLN A 854 50.87 36.39 53.32
N GLN A 855 50.90 37.16 52.23
CA GLN A 855 49.94 37.07 51.14
C GLN A 855 50.62 37.29 49.78
N SER A 856 49.99 36.79 48.71
CA SER A 856 50.38 37.11 47.34
C SER A 856 49.18 37.10 46.41
N ARG A 857 49.20 38.01 45.42
CA ARG A 857 48.16 38.14 44.40
C ARG A 857 48.80 38.24 43.02
N GLY A 858 48.23 37.55 42.04
CA GLY A 858 48.71 37.63 40.67
C GLY A 858 47.69 37.20 39.63
N THR A 859 48.06 37.39 38.36
CA THR A 859 47.24 37.04 37.21
C THR A 859 47.89 35.96 36.36
N THR A 860 47.23 34.83 36.17
CA THR A 860 47.64 33.78 35.23
C THR A 860 47.10 34.09 33.84
N LEU A 861 47.94 33.91 32.82
CA LEU A 861 47.52 33.87 31.42
C LEU A 861 47.89 32.52 30.83
N ALA A 862 46.94 31.87 30.15
CA ALA A 862 47.17 30.60 29.50
C ALA A 862 46.37 30.49 28.20
N ALA A 863 46.89 29.71 27.26
CA ALA A 863 46.19 29.31 26.06
C ALA A 863 46.52 27.87 25.75
N GLY A 864 45.60 27.16 25.10
CA GLY A 864 45.83 25.81 24.67
C GLY A 864 44.91 25.39 23.56
N TRP A 865 45.10 24.17 23.09
CA TRP A 865 44.37 23.59 21.99
C TRP A 865 44.35 22.08 22.09
N GLN A 866 43.20 21.48 21.76
CA GLN A 866 43.02 20.03 21.72
C GLN A 866 42.32 19.58 20.44
N ARG A 867 42.76 18.45 19.87
CA ARG A 867 42.12 17.79 18.71
C ARG A 867 42.42 16.30 18.70
N GLY A 868 41.35 15.49 18.75
CA GLY A 868 41.46 14.04 18.70
C GLY A 868 42.42 13.54 19.78
N ALA A 869 43.54 12.95 19.35
CA ALA A 869 44.57 12.40 20.23
C ALA A 869 45.47 13.44 20.91
N TRP A 870 45.49 14.69 20.46
CA TRP A 870 46.50 15.68 20.87
C TRP A 870 45.90 16.80 21.72
N ALA A 871 46.58 17.20 22.77
CA ALA A 871 46.30 18.42 23.51
C ALA A 871 47.60 19.14 23.91
N PHE A 872 47.59 20.47 23.85
CA PHE A 872 48.73 21.32 24.20
C PHE A 872 48.27 22.55 24.96
N ASP A 873 49.06 23.01 25.90
CA ASP A 873 48.84 24.28 26.59
C ASP A 873 50.15 24.96 26.97
N LEU A 874 50.09 26.29 27.05
CA LEU A 874 51.18 27.15 27.48
C LEU A 874 50.60 28.35 28.24
N GLY A 875 51.26 28.71 29.32
CA GLY A 875 50.87 29.84 30.15
C GLY A 875 51.92 30.20 31.17
N THR A 876 51.53 30.98 32.15
CA THR A 876 52.41 31.44 33.22
C THR A 876 51.91 30.97 34.58
N THR A 877 52.77 30.95 35.58
CA THR A 877 52.30 31.11 36.96
C THR A 877 51.79 32.55 37.16
N PRO A 878 51.06 32.85 38.26
CA PRO A 878 50.45 34.16 38.44
C PRO A 878 51.47 35.30 38.39
N LEU A 879 51.30 36.21 37.42
CA LEU A 879 52.09 37.42 37.28
C LEU A 879 51.79 38.34 38.46
N GLY A 880 52.79 38.58 39.31
CA GLY A 880 52.64 39.30 40.59
C GLY A 880 53.14 38.51 41.80
N PHE A 881 53.29 37.19 41.65
CA PHE A 881 53.98 36.35 42.64
C PHE A 881 55.49 36.63 42.66
N GLU A 882 56.15 36.24 43.76
CA GLU A 882 57.60 36.44 43.94
C GLU A 882 58.45 35.63 42.93
N VAL A 883 57.97 34.45 42.56
CA VAL A 883 58.61 33.55 41.59
C VAL A 883 57.63 33.25 40.46
N VAL A 884 57.93 33.79 39.29
CA VAL A 884 57.11 33.66 38.08
C VAL A 884 57.82 32.82 37.03
N ASP A 885 57.11 31.86 36.43
CA ASP A 885 57.62 30.99 35.38
C ASP A 885 56.61 30.76 34.25
N TRP A 886 57.13 30.35 33.09
CA TRP A 886 56.35 29.69 32.06
C TRP A 886 56.08 28.22 32.42
N VAL A 887 54.84 27.80 32.23
CA VAL A 887 54.33 26.45 32.53
C VAL A 887 53.45 25.98 31.36
N GLY A 888 53.32 24.67 31.19
CA GLY A 888 52.56 24.11 30.07
C GLY A 888 52.65 22.60 29.99
N GLY A 889 51.93 22.02 29.04
CA GLY A 889 51.89 20.58 28.83
C GLY A 889 51.56 20.17 27.40
N ALA A 890 51.94 18.94 27.06
CA ALA A 890 51.57 18.26 25.83
C ALA A 890 51.08 16.86 26.17
N THR A 891 49.86 16.52 25.74
CA THR A 891 49.23 15.22 25.98
C THR A 891 48.94 14.53 24.65
N LEU A 892 49.27 13.23 24.59
CA LEU A 892 48.93 12.33 23.50
C LEU A 892 48.12 11.15 24.05
N THR A 893 46.93 10.90 23.50
CA THR A 893 46.07 9.77 23.88
C THR A 893 45.82 8.85 22.70
N GLY A 894 45.65 7.55 22.97
CA GLY A 894 45.24 6.60 21.94
C GLY A 894 44.72 5.31 22.53
N ASP A 895 44.25 4.43 21.65
CA ASP A 895 43.75 3.11 22.01
C ASP A 895 44.58 2.03 21.33
N TRP A 896 45.02 1.03 22.08
CA TRP A 896 45.61 -0.19 21.56
C TRP A 896 44.70 -1.38 21.88
N HIS A 897 43.93 -1.81 20.87
CA HIS A 897 42.85 -2.78 21.03
C HIS A 897 41.83 -2.35 22.10
N THR A 898 41.88 -2.96 23.29
CA THR A 898 40.98 -2.66 24.42
C THR A 898 41.66 -1.85 25.53
N LEU A 899 42.93 -1.47 25.33
CA LEU A 899 43.74 -0.72 26.28
C LEU A 899 43.88 0.72 25.79
N GLY A 900 43.17 1.65 26.43
CA GLY A 900 43.38 3.07 26.25
C GLY A 900 44.65 3.52 26.98
N TRP A 901 45.41 4.42 26.38
CA TRP A 901 46.62 4.99 26.97
C TRP A 901 46.69 6.51 26.76
N GLY A 902 47.33 7.19 27.69
CA GLY A 902 47.59 8.63 27.63
C GLY A 902 49.00 8.93 28.13
N MET A 903 49.74 9.79 27.42
CA MET A 903 51.05 10.24 27.82
C MET A 903 51.08 11.77 27.85
N THR A 904 51.46 12.32 29.00
CA THR A 904 51.57 13.78 29.21
C THR A 904 53.01 14.13 29.56
N LEU A 905 53.54 15.14 28.88
CA LEU A 905 54.80 15.80 29.22
C LEU A 905 54.46 17.21 29.68
N SER A 906 54.85 17.58 30.91
CA SER A 906 54.43 18.85 31.48
C SER A 906 55.47 19.49 32.40
N ARG A 907 55.35 20.82 32.51
CA ARG A 907 55.95 21.66 33.55
C ARG A 907 54.80 22.37 34.27
N ARG A 908 54.55 22.01 35.53
CA ARG A 908 53.42 22.52 36.33
C ARG A 908 53.90 23.12 37.65
N PRO A 909 53.25 24.16 38.20
CA PRO A 909 53.58 24.65 39.54
C PRO A 909 53.12 23.67 40.62
N VAL A 910 53.70 23.75 41.81
CA VAL A 910 53.20 23.04 42.99
C VAL A 910 52.37 24.01 43.83
N SER A 911 51.05 23.89 43.79
CA SER A 911 50.08 24.87 44.32
C SER A 911 49.73 24.71 45.81
N SER A 912 50.30 23.71 46.50
CA SER A 912 49.87 23.33 47.87
C SER A 912 50.09 24.38 48.96
N SER A 913 50.98 25.36 48.76
CA SER A 913 51.22 26.45 49.70
C SER A 913 51.61 27.74 48.99
N LEU A 914 51.57 28.86 49.72
CA LEU A 914 52.08 30.15 49.22
C LEU A 914 53.56 30.03 48.78
N LEU A 915 54.40 29.43 49.62
CA LEU A 915 55.82 29.19 49.33
C LEU A 915 56.03 28.30 48.08
N SER A 916 55.34 27.16 47.98
CA SER A 916 55.54 26.23 46.86
C SER A 916 55.01 26.82 45.55
N TYR A 917 53.92 27.58 45.57
CA TYR A 917 53.30 28.11 44.35
C TYR A 917 54.00 29.38 43.87
N GLY A 918 53.94 30.43 44.70
CA GLY A 918 54.40 31.77 44.35
C GLY A 918 55.77 32.15 44.90
N GLY A 919 56.28 31.42 45.88
CA GLY A 919 57.49 31.80 46.61
C GLY A 919 57.25 32.96 47.58
N THR A 920 58.24 33.20 48.44
CA THR A 920 58.21 34.29 49.44
C THR A 920 59.64 34.80 49.69
N VAL A 921 59.79 35.81 50.56
CA VAL A 921 61.04 36.51 50.86
C VAL A 921 61.42 36.31 52.32
N ASP A 922 62.66 35.86 52.58
CA ASP A 922 63.06 35.46 53.94
C ASP A 922 63.20 36.70 54.82
N PRO A 923 62.40 36.86 55.89
CA PRO A 923 62.47 38.06 56.74
C PRO A 923 63.83 38.25 57.40
N GLY A 924 64.60 37.17 57.57
CA GLY A 924 65.92 37.21 58.21
C GLY A 924 67.09 37.56 57.28
N THR A 925 66.92 37.48 55.95
CA THR A 925 67.99 37.71 54.96
C THR A 925 67.60 38.53 53.74
N GLY A 926 66.31 38.69 53.44
CA GLY A 926 65.80 39.33 52.22
C GLY A 926 65.90 38.44 50.97
N ILE A 927 66.22 37.16 51.10
CA ILE A 927 66.38 36.24 49.96
C ILE A 927 65.01 35.68 49.55
N SER A 928 64.64 35.81 48.28
CA SER A 928 63.46 35.14 47.73
C SER A 928 63.69 33.64 47.53
N TRP A 929 62.73 32.80 47.91
CA TRP A 929 62.80 31.34 47.68
C TRP A 929 61.41 30.71 47.49
N GLY A 930 61.38 29.47 47.00
CA GLY A 930 60.16 28.72 46.72
C GLY A 930 59.83 28.68 45.22
N GLY A 931 58.54 28.76 44.88
CA GLY A 931 58.09 28.72 43.49
C GLY A 931 58.48 27.42 42.78
N VAL A 932 58.09 26.30 43.38
CA VAL A 932 58.45 24.95 42.94
C VAL A 932 57.66 24.58 41.68
N ARG A 933 58.35 23.93 40.73
CA ARG A 933 57.80 23.41 39.47
C ARG A 933 58.08 21.92 39.36
N ALA A 934 57.07 21.14 39.06
CA ALA A 934 57.20 19.74 38.69
C ALA A 934 57.37 19.64 37.17
N ASN A 935 58.50 19.10 36.72
CA ASN A 935 58.85 18.90 35.31
C ASN A 935 58.92 17.40 35.06
N GLY A 936 58.06 16.83 34.23
CA GLY A 936 58.00 15.38 34.15
C GLY A 936 57.09 14.79 33.10
N VAL A 937 56.91 13.47 33.25
CA VAL A 937 56.06 12.65 32.40
C VAL A 937 55.04 11.93 33.26
N ARG A 938 53.84 11.77 32.71
CA ARG A 938 52.75 10.96 33.22
C ARG A 938 52.30 10.00 32.11
N LEU A 939 52.11 8.73 32.48
CA LEU A 939 51.55 7.68 31.63
C LEU A 939 50.31 7.13 32.31
N ASP A 940 49.16 7.26 31.65
CA ASP A 940 47.90 6.69 32.09
C ASP A 940 47.52 5.50 31.20
N LEU A 941 46.97 4.47 31.82
CA LEU A 941 46.47 3.27 31.17
C LEU A 941 45.04 3.01 31.66
N SER A 942 44.15 2.63 30.75
CA SER A 942 42.77 2.31 31.09
C SER A 942 42.27 1.12 30.27
N ARG A 943 41.53 0.23 30.92
CA ARG A 943 40.89 -0.92 30.28
C ARG A 943 39.45 -1.00 30.80
N ASP A 944 38.54 -0.33 30.12
CA ASP A 944 37.11 -0.43 30.37
C ASP A 944 36.54 -1.58 29.52
N LEU A 945 35.92 -2.58 30.15
CA LEU A 945 35.41 -3.77 29.45
C LEU A 945 34.07 -3.52 28.74
N GLY A 946 33.64 -2.26 28.62
CA GLY A 946 32.37 -1.85 28.01
C GLY A 946 31.11 -2.16 28.84
N GLY A 947 31.24 -3.04 29.83
CA GLY A 947 30.17 -3.41 30.76
C GLY A 947 30.34 -2.77 32.14
N ALA A 948 30.16 -3.58 33.19
CA ALA A 948 30.16 -3.11 34.56
C ALA A 948 31.56 -2.88 35.15
N VAL A 949 32.63 -3.45 34.59
CA VAL A 949 33.96 -3.45 35.21
C VAL A 949 34.96 -2.69 34.35
N GLY A 950 35.80 -1.88 34.99
CA GLY A 950 36.96 -1.25 34.36
C GLY A 950 38.15 -1.10 35.29
N PHE A 951 39.33 -0.98 34.70
CA PHE A 951 40.61 -0.83 35.39
C PHE A 951 41.35 0.39 34.88
N TRP A 952 42.15 0.99 35.75
CA TRP A 952 42.99 2.13 35.41
C TRP A 952 44.31 2.08 36.17
N GLY A 953 45.35 2.69 35.60
CA GLY A 953 46.66 2.85 36.20
C GLY A 953 47.31 4.15 35.73
N SER A 954 48.14 4.73 36.58
CA SER A 954 48.89 5.96 36.29
C SER A 954 50.28 5.85 36.87
N ALA A 955 51.30 6.17 36.06
CA ALA A 955 52.70 6.21 36.47
C ALA A 955 53.28 7.58 36.14
N GLN A 956 53.93 8.21 37.12
CA GLN A 956 54.39 9.58 37.02
C GLN A 956 55.82 9.72 37.55
N GLN A 957 56.65 10.44 36.80
CA GLN A 957 58.04 10.74 37.17
C GLN A 957 58.32 12.22 36.93
N HIS A 958 58.68 12.95 37.99
CA HIS A 958 58.91 14.40 37.93
C HIS A 958 60.19 14.81 38.64
N LEU A 959 60.90 15.76 38.05
CA LEU A 959 61.94 16.57 38.68
C LEU A 959 61.29 17.86 39.22
N LEU A 960 61.41 18.10 40.52
CA LEU A 960 60.94 19.29 41.19
C LEU A 960 62.09 20.26 41.37
N THR A 961 61.93 21.48 40.84
CA THR A 961 62.92 22.55 40.92
C THR A 961 62.26 23.83 41.44
N GLY A 962 63.00 24.68 42.15
CA GLY A 962 62.49 25.95 42.67
C GLY A 962 63.58 26.99 42.84
N LYS A 963 63.20 28.25 43.01
CA LYS A 963 64.17 29.33 43.30
C LYS A 963 64.73 29.12 44.69
N ASN A 964 66.04 28.92 44.81
CA ASN A 964 66.71 28.69 46.10
C ASN A 964 66.11 27.51 46.89
N VAL A 965 65.71 26.43 46.21
CA VAL A 965 65.25 25.16 46.79
C VAL A 965 66.07 24.03 46.13
N PRO A 966 66.55 23.01 46.87
CA PRO A 966 67.21 21.85 46.28
C PRO A 966 66.31 21.14 45.26
N ASP A 967 66.93 20.59 44.23
CA ASP A 967 66.25 19.69 43.31
C ASP A 967 65.76 18.44 44.05
N ASN A 968 64.56 17.97 43.69
CA ASN A 968 63.95 16.78 44.26
C ASN A 968 63.33 15.92 43.17
N TRP A 969 63.28 14.61 43.37
CA TRP A 969 62.60 13.70 42.44
C TRP A 969 61.35 13.12 43.07
N ARG A 970 60.30 12.98 42.27
CA ARG A 970 59.03 12.38 42.67
C ARG A 970 58.61 11.29 41.70
N THR A 971 58.35 10.11 42.25
CA THR A 971 57.69 9.00 41.56
C THR A 971 56.32 8.79 42.19
N ARG A 972 55.26 8.74 41.37
CA ARG A 972 53.90 8.37 41.82
C ARG A 972 53.37 7.24 40.96
N LEU A 973 52.94 6.16 41.61
CA LEU A 973 52.24 5.04 40.98
C LEU A 973 50.85 4.97 41.58
N MET A 974 49.84 4.89 40.73
CA MET A 974 48.43 4.81 41.13
C MET A 974 47.74 3.76 40.29
N GLY A 975 46.74 3.10 40.87
CA GLY A 975 45.93 2.17 40.09
C GLY A 975 44.68 1.76 40.84
N GLY A 976 43.71 1.27 40.09
CA GLY A 976 42.44 0.87 40.68
C GLY A 976 41.52 0.15 39.71
N GLY A 977 40.46 -0.39 40.27
CA GLY A 977 39.35 -0.99 39.55
C GLY A 977 38.02 -0.43 40.04
N TYR A 978 37.04 -0.37 39.17
CA TYR A 978 35.68 0.04 39.52
C TYR A 978 34.63 -0.92 38.98
N TYR A 979 33.51 -0.98 39.69
CA TYR A 979 32.31 -1.72 39.33
C TYR A 979 31.11 -0.77 39.26
N LYS A 980 30.50 -0.65 38.08
CA LYS A 980 29.29 0.12 37.78
C LYS A 980 28.07 -0.76 38.06
N PHE A 981 27.49 -0.66 39.27
CA PHE A 981 26.28 -1.41 39.64
C PHE A 981 24.99 -0.76 39.13
N VAL A 982 25.05 0.50 38.69
CA VAL A 982 24.04 1.14 37.82
C VAL A 982 24.77 1.73 36.62
N ASN A 983 24.34 1.39 35.41
CA ASN A 983 24.97 1.86 34.17
C ASN A 983 23.91 2.13 33.08
N GLU A 984 23.13 3.19 33.28
CA GLU A 984 22.09 3.65 32.37
C GLU A 984 22.55 4.92 31.63
N THR A 985 21.84 5.33 30.58
CA THR A 985 22.20 6.49 29.75
C THR A 985 22.25 7.80 30.53
N HIS A 986 21.35 7.98 31.50
CA HIS A 986 21.23 9.21 32.29
C HIS A 986 21.54 9.03 33.78
N ARG A 987 21.99 7.83 34.19
CA ARG A 987 22.26 7.51 35.59
C ARG A 987 23.36 6.46 35.71
N ARG A 988 24.37 6.72 36.54
CA ARG A 988 25.45 5.77 36.79
C ARG A 988 25.87 5.80 38.25
N ALA A 989 26.05 4.61 38.82
CA ALA A 989 26.54 4.42 40.18
C ALA A 989 27.65 3.38 40.18
N SER A 990 28.76 3.70 40.85
CA SER A 990 29.94 2.84 40.88
C SER A 990 30.62 2.83 42.25
N VAL A 991 31.22 1.68 42.57
CA VAL A 991 32.13 1.50 43.70
C VAL A 991 33.47 1.03 43.15
N GLY A 992 34.57 1.46 43.74
CA GLY A 992 35.90 1.07 43.30
C GLY A 992 36.86 0.76 44.45
N LEU A 993 38.07 0.39 44.06
CA LEU A 993 39.23 0.25 44.94
C LEU A 993 40.41 0.93 44.25
N SER A 994 41.07 1.84 44.96
CA SER A 994 42.19 2.63 44.44
C SER A 994 43.39 2.53 45.38
N THR A 995 44.58 2.43 44.81
CA THR A 995 45.85 2.44 45.55
C THR A 995 46.78 3.52 45.02
N MET A 996 47.54 4.13 45.92
CA MET A 996 48.60 5.08 45.60
C MET A 996 49.90 4.71 46.30
N LEU A 997 51.01 4.86 45.58
CA LEU A 997 52.37 4.63 46.03
C LEU A 997 53.22 5.81 45.59
N TRP A 998 53.70 6.64 46.53
CA TRP A 998 54.56 7.77 46.21
C TRP A 998 55.93 7.64 46.87
N HIS A 999 56.95 8.12 46.17
CA HIS A 999 58.32 8.22 46.65
C HIS A 999 58.89 9.57 46.26
N TYR A 1000 59.42 10.29 47.24
CA TYR A 1000 60.22 11.50 47.03
C TYR A 1000 61.67 11.23 47.44
N GLN A 1001 62.63 11.85 46.75
CA GLN A 1001 64.05 11.70 47.09
C GLN A 1001 64.39 12.39 48.41
N GLN A 1002 63.81 13.57 48.65
CA GLN A 1002 64.06 14.40 49.82
C GLN A 1002 62.74 14.89 50.40
N ASP A 1003 62.71 15.07 51.72
CA ASP A 1003 61.61 15.73 52.43
C ASP A 1003 61.91 17.22 52.43
N LEU A 1004 61.19 17.94 51.58
CA LEU A 1004 61.25 19.38 51.43
C LEU A 1004 59.93 20.06 51.86
N GLY A 1005 59.18 19.41 52.77
CA GLY A 1005 57.91 19.91 53.29
C GLY A 1005 58.01 21.06 54.29
N GLY A 1006 59.22 21.42 54.73
CA GLY A 1006 59.44 22.54 55.65
C GLY A 1006 59.24 23.91 55.00
N TYR A 1007 59.26 24.97 55.83
CA TYR A 1007 59.10 26.37 55.40
C TYR A 1007 60.30 27.27 55.74
N THR A 1008 61.42 26.68 56.15
CA THR A 1008 62.68 27.40 56.36
C THR A 1008 63.40 27.68 55.03
N LEU A 1009 64.35 28.62 55.01
CA LEU A 1009 65.06 28.98 53.78
C LEU A 1009 65.76 27.75 53.17
N GLY A 1010 65.51 27.49 51.88
CA GLY A 1010 65.98 26.29 51.19
C GLY A 1010 64.98 25.13 51.20
N GLN A 1011 63.94 25.15 52.03
CA GLN A 1011 62.83 24.19 51.96
C GLN A 1011 61.78 24.63 50.93
N GLY A 1012 60.88 23.73 50.53
CA GLY A 1012 59.94 23.96 49.44
C GLY A 1012 58.47 24.19 49.83
N GLY A 1013 58.08 23.88 51.07
CA GLY A 1013 56.70 24.03 51.55
C GLY A 1013 55.69 23.12 50.86
N TYR A 1014 56.11 21.96 50.34
CA TYR A 1014 55.22 21.00 49.67
C TYR A 1014 55.36 19.59 50.24
N TYR A 1015 54.25 18.87 50.32
CA TYR A 1015 54.21 17.52 50.85
C TYR A 1015 55.08 16.56 50.02
N SER A 1016 56.14 16.04 50.64
CA SER A 1016 57.19 15.26 49.96
C SER A 1016 57.76 14.11 50.80
N PRO A 1017 56.91 13.18 51.28
CA PRO A 1017 57.38 12.04 52.06
C PRO A 1017 58.26 11.10 51.22
N GLN A 1018 59.33 10.58 51.81
CA GLN A 1018 60.16 9.56 51.16
C GLN A 1018 59.38 8.29 50.84
N GLY A 1019 58.34 7.96 51.60
CA GLY A 1019 57.42 6.88 51.25
C GLY A 1019 56.00 7.21 51.64
N TYR A 1020 55.06 7.01 50.72
CA TYR A 1020 53.63 7.13 50.96
C TYR A 1020 52.89 5.97 50.31
N PHE A 1021 51.99 5.36 51.07
CA PHE A 1021 51.05 4.35 50.59
C PHE A 1021 49.64 4.73 51.02
N SER A 1022 48.68 4.60 50.10
CA SER A 1022 47.26 4.69 50.45
C SER A 1022 46.42 3.65 49.74
N LEU A 1023 45.34 3.24 50.40
CA LEU A 1023 44.28 2.39 49.88
C LEU A 1023 42.94 3.07 50.15
N SER A 1024 42.10 3.24 49.13
CA SER A 1024 40.79 3.88 49.27
C SER A 1024 39.67 3.12 48.55
N VAL A 1025 38.46 3.27 49.08
CA VAL A 1025 37.22 2.71 48.52
C VAL A 1025 36.33 3.88 48.07
N PRO A 1026 36.45 4.32 46.81
CA PRO A 1026 35.57 5.37 46.27
C PRO A 1026 34.18 4.84 45.91
N VAL A 1027 33.17 5.65 46.17
CA VAL A 1027 31.80 5.51 45.67
C VAL A 1027 31.42 6.77 44.92
N SER A 1028 30.72 6.62 43.80
CA SER A 1028 30.21 7.76 43.01
C SER A 1028 28.82 7.45 42.47
N TYR A 1029 27.94 8.44 42.54
CA TYR A 1029 26.61 8.45 41.96
C TYR A 1029 26.46 9.71 41.11
N ARG A 1030 26.21 9.53 39.81
CA ARG A 1030 25.96 10.63 38.87
C ARG A 1030 24.67 10.42 38.12
N GLN A 1031 23.96 11.52 37.89
CA GLN A 1031 22.69 11.51 37.18
C GLN A 1031 22.51 12.83 36.44
N ARG A 1032 21.83 12.75 35.29
CA ARG A 1032 21.35 13.91 34.55
C ARG A 1032 19.85 13.80 34.27
N THR A 1033 19.19 14.95 34.19
CA THR A 1033 17.86 15.15 33.64
C THR A 1033 17.97 16.16 32.48
N PRO A 1034 16.88 16.56 31.81
CA PRO A 1034 16.95 17.57 30.76
C PRO A 1034 17.71 18.84 31.14
N ASP A 1035 17.52 19.35 32.36
CA ASP A 1035 18.02 20.65 32.79
C ASP A 1035 18.89 20.60 34.05
N TRP A 1036 19.17 19.41 34.60
CA TRP A 1036 20.06 19.23 35.75
C TRP A 1036 21.08 18.12 35.48
N SER A 1037 22.29 18.29 35.96
CA SER A 1037 23.29 17.22 36.03
C SER A 1037 24.06 17.33 37.32
N TRP A 1038 24.31 16.21 37.99
CA TRP A 1038 25.03 16.20 39.24
C TRP A 1038 25.83 14.92 39.44
N GLU A 1039 26.85 15.03 40.27
CA GLU A 1039 27.60 13.90 40.83
C GLU A 1039 27.75 14.10 42.34
N LEU A 1040 27.56 13.02 43.08
CA LEU A 1040 27.87 12.90 44.50
C LEU A 1040 28.81 11.72 44.65
N GLY A 1041 29.96 11.96 45.25
CA GLY A 1041 30.96 10.94 45.50
C GLY A 1041 31.62 11.11 46.86
N GLY A 1042 32.32 10.06 47.25
CA GLY A 1042 33.16 10.08 48.43
C GLY A 1042 34.04 8.85 48.48
N SER A 1043 35.09 8.92 49.29
CA SER A 1043 35.96 7.76 49.53
C SER A 1043 36.40 7.72 50.98
N GLY A 1044 36.45 6.52 51.55
CA GLY A 1044 37.19 6.25 52.78
C GLY A 1044 38.57 5.73 52.41
N SER A 1045 39.61 6.24 53.06
CA SER A 1045 40.99 5.86 52.79
C SER A 1045 41.74 5.49 54.08
N TRP A 1046 42.75 4.64 53.92
CA TRP A 1046 43.79 4.43 54.92
C TRP A 1046 45.14 4.72 54.28
N SER A 1047 46.00 5.48 54.96
CA SER A 1047 47.31 5.86 54.45
C SER A 1047 48.41 5.64 55.48
N TYR A 1048 49.65 5.48 54.98
CA TYR A 1048 50.89 5.43 55.73
C TYR A 1048 51.92 6.31 55.05
N ALA A 1049 52.57 7.19 55.80
CA ALA A 1049 53.62 8.08 55.33
C ALA A 1049 54.88 7.92 56.17
N ARG A 1050 56.05 8.06 55.55
CA ARG A 1050 57.36 8.06 56.21
C ARG A 1050 58.23 9.17 55.64
N THR A 1051 58.88 9.91 56.54
CA THR A 1051 59.95 10.85 56.25
C THR A 1051 61.28 10.45 56.89
N ASP A 1052 62.39 10.74 56.21
CA ASP A 1052 63.74 10.56 56.74
C ASP A 1052 64.27 11.86 57.38
N ASP A 1053 65.34 11.75 58.19
CA ASP A 1053 65.99 12.92 58.78
C ASP A 1053 66.50 13.88 57.68
N SER A 1054 66.22 15.17 57.85
CA SER A 1054 66.64 16.22 56.92
C SER A 1054 67.34 17.37 57.63
N ARG A 1055 67.92 18.30 56.87
CA ARG A 1055 68.49 19.53 57.44
C ARG A 1055 67.44 20.63 57.42
N ARG A 1056 67.34 21.39 58.51
CA ARG A 1056 66.47 22.58 58.57
C ARG A 1056 66.78 23.53 57.40
N TYR A 1057 68.06 23.70 57.10
CA TYR A 1057 68.55 24.51 55.98
C TYR A 1057 69.36 23.63 55.02
N PRO A 1058 68.75 23.12 53.93
CA PRO A 1058 69.43 22.18 53.05
C PRO A 1058 70.49 22.84 52.14
N LEU A 1059 70.40 24.16 51.93
CA LEU A 1059 71.34 24.94 51.11
C LEU A 1059 72.23 25.84 51.96
N GLU A 1060 73.36 25.33 52.42
CA GLU A 1060 74.28 26.05 53.32
C GLU A 1060 74.80 27.38 52.73
N GLY A 1061 74.92 27.47 51.40
CA GLY A 1061 75.44 28.65 50.70
C GLY A 1061 74.55 29.90 50.84
N LEU A 1062 73.29 29.75 51.24
CA LEU A 1062 72.34 30.85 51.42
C LEU A 1062 72.33 31.41 52.85
N LEU A 1063 73.03 30.77 53.78
CA LEU A 1063 72.91 31.06 55.21
C LEU A 1063 73.98 32.04 55.69
N PRO A 1064 73.61 33.05 56.52
CA PRO A 1064 74.58 33.90 57.19
C PRO A 1064 75.54 33.09 58.08
N ALA A 1065 76.80 33.48 58.14
CA ALA A 1065 77.83 32.76 58.90
C ALA A 1065 77.51 32.62 60.41
N GLY A 1066 76.79 33.59 61.00
CA GLY A 1066 76.44 33.63 62.42
C GLY A 1066 75.07 33.05 62.79
N LEU A 1067 74.39 32.30 61.91
CA LEU A 1067 73.09 31.70 62.22
C LEU A 1067 73.25 30.57 63.28
N PRO A 1068 72.62 30.66 64.48
CA PRO A 1068 72.86 29.71 65.57
C PRO A 1068 72.48 28.26 65.26
N ASP A 1069 71.43 28.05 64.45
CA ASP A 1069 70.87 26.75 64.09
C ASP A 1069 71.19 26.34 62.64
N ARG A 1070 72.26 26.90 62.06
CA ARG A 1070 72.70 26.67 60.68
C ARG A 1070 72.73 25.18 60.27
N ASN A 1071 73.17 24.31 61.18
CA ASN A 1071 73.31 22.87 60.96
C ASN A 1071 72.25 22.03 61.71
N ALA A 1072 71.15 22.64 62.13
CA ALA A 1072 70.12 21.93 62.90
C ALA A 1072 69.44 20.84 62.05
N PRO A 1073 69.38 19.58 62.54
CA PRO A 1073 68.59 18.55 61.88
C PRO A 1073 67.10 18.72 62.17
N VAL A 1074 66.27 18.23 61.25
CA VAL A 1074 64.84 17.98 61.42
C VAL A 1074 64.68 16.46 61.40
N LYS A 1075 64.14 15.90 62.49
CA LYS A 1075 63.96 14.45 62.59
C LYS A 1075 62.82 14.00 61.70
N GLY A 1076 63.05 12.94 60.92
CA GLY A 1076 62.02 12.24 60.19
C GLY A 1076 61.07 11.48 61.11
N GLY A 1077 59.96 11.00 60.55
CA GLY A 1077 58.92 10.27 61.29
C GLY A 1077 58.11 9.34 60.40
N SER A 1078 57.15 8.65 61.00
CA SER A 1078 56.15 7.88 60.27
C SER A 1078 54.78 8.08 60.88
N SER A 1079 53.76 8.22 60.03
CA SER A 1079 52.34 8.36 60.42
C SER A 1079 51.48 7.36 59.65
N SER A 1080 50.36 6.98 60.24
CA SER A 1080 49.29 6.26 59.54
C SER A 1080 47.94 6.70 60.08
N GLY A 1081 46.95 6.83 59.19
CA GLY A 1081 45.65 7.36 59.53
C GLY A 1081 44.55 6.88 58.60
N PHE A 1082 43.31 7.05 59.04
CA PHE A 1082 42.15 6.97 58.17
C PHE A 1082 41.77 8.38 57.72
N GLY A 1083 41.53 8.53 56.43
CA GLY A 1083 41.05 9.77 55.83
C GLY A 1083 39.74 9.56 55.09
N TYR A 1084 39.15 10.65 54.65
CA TYR A 1084 38.00 10.62 53.75
C TYR A 1084 37.99 11.79 52.78
N THR A 1085 37.32 11.58 51.66
CA THR A 1085 37.00 12.63 50.69
C THR A 1085 35.50 12.64 50.45
N LEU A 1086 34.94 13.84 50.26
CA LEU A 1086 33.54 14.02 49.85
C LEU A 1086 33.50 15.04 48.71
N ASN A 1087 32.94 14.65 47.58
CA ASN A 1087 32.81 15.53 46.43
C ASN A 1087 31.34 15.61 45.97
N GLY A 1088 30.88 16.81 45.66
CA GLY A 1088 29.57 17.07 45.11
C GLY A 1088 29.66 18.14 44.04
N VAL A 1089 29.09 17.88 42.87
CA VAL A 1089 28.99 18.87 41.79
C VAL A 1089 27.58 18.85 41.22
N VAL A 1090 27.04 20.04 40.95
CA VAL A 1090 25.73 20.22 40.35
C VAL A 1090 25.78 21.32 39.29
N GLU A 1091 25.08 21.12 38.18
CA GLU A 1091 24.88 22.09 37.13
C GLU A 1091 23.39 22.12 36.74
N HIS A 1092 22.87 23.33 36.56
CA HIS A 1092 21.52 23.60 36.12
C HIS A 1092 21.52 24.46 34.85
N ARG A 1093 20.74 24.04 33.85
CA ARG A 1093 20.46 24.85 32.66
C ARG A 1093 19.38 25.89 32.98
N LEU A 1094 19.73 27.18 32.87
CA LEU A 1094 18.80 28.29 33.04
C LEU A 1094 18.07 28.62 31.74
N THR A 1095 18.80 28.61 30.63
CA THR A 1095 18.29 28.81 29.27
C THR A 1095 19.09 27.95 28.30
N GLU A 1096 18.77 27.96 27.01
CA GLU A 1096 19.60 27.30 26.00
C GLU A 1096 21.00 27.91 25.85
N HIS A 1097 21.28 29.07 26.45
CA HIS A 1097 22.59 29.71 26.44
C HIS A 1097 23.30 29.69 27.80
N TRP A 1098 22.55 29.74 28.90
CA TRP A 1098 23.10 29.92 30.23
C TRP A 1098 22.99 28.67 31.09
N ARG A 1099 24.10 28.32 31.74
CA ARG A 1099 24.21 27.23 32.71
C ARG A 1099 24.93 27.72 33.95
N ILE A 1100 24.44 27.35 35.13
CA ILE A 1100 25.04 27.70 36.43
C ILE A 1100 25.28 26.44 37.24
N GLY A 1101 26.33 26.41 38.04
CA GLY A 1101 26.57 25.28 38.92
C GLY A 1101 27.51 25.59 40.06
N GLY A 1102 27.76 24.56 40.86
CA GLY A 1102 28.69 24.61 41.97
C GLY A 1102 29.32 23.26 42.25
N ARG A 1103 30.50 23.30 42.84
CA ARG A 1103 31.27 22.13 43.28
C ARG A 1103 31.70 22.34 44.73
N VAL A 1104 31.61 21.29 45.53
CA VAL A 1104 32.22 21.18 46.84
C VAL A 1104 33.10 19.95 46.83
N ASP A 1105 34.35 20.09 47.25
CA ASP A 1105 35.32 19.01 47.34
C ASP A 1105 36.04 19.13 48.69
N ILE A 1106 35.73 18.22 49.59
CA ILE A 1106 36.25 18.18 50.96
C ILE A 1106 37.31 17.09 51.00
N GLN A 1107 38.53 17.51 51.30
CA GLN A 1107 39.69 16.65 51.47
C GLN A 1107 40.07 16.62 52.95
N GLN A 1108 39.94 15.45 53.58
CA GLN A 1108 40.36 15.21 54.97
C GLN A 1108 41.21 13.93 54.99
N ALA A 1109 42.40 14.04 54.41
CA ALA A 1109 43.41 12.98 54.36
C ALA A 1109 44.79 13.54 54.73
N ASP A 1110 45.69 12.65 55.18
CA ASP A 1110 47.03 13.01 55.66
C ASP A 1110 47.99 13.48 54.53
N ASP A 1111 47.51 13.69 53.31
CA ASP A 1111 48.29 14.15 52.16
C ASP A 1111 48.27 15.68 51.95
N TYR A 1112 47.62 16.42 52.85
CA TYR A 1112 47.58 17.89 52.89
C TYR A 1112 46.99 18.53 51.62
N ALA A 1113 46.15 17.81 50.88
CA ALA A 1113 45.42 18.39 49.76
C ALA A 1113 44.39 19.43 50.25
N PRO A 1114 44.27 20.60 49.57
CA PRO A 1114 43.30 21.62 49.95
C PRO A 1114 41.86 21.17 49.66
N SER A 1115 40.91 21.70 50.43
CA SER A 1115 39.49 21.59 50.12
C SER A 1115 39.06 22.75 49.21
N HIS A 1116 38.07 22.52 48.35
CA HIS A 1116 37.60 23.50 47.36
C HIS A 1116 36.08 23.71 47.41
N VAL A 1117 35.66 24.95 47.18
CA VAL A 1117 34.27 25.34 46.92
C VAL A 1117 34.26 26.23 45.68
N THR A 1118 33.68 25.72 44.60
CA THR A 1118 33.62 26.41 43.31
C THR A 1118 32.18 26.81 42.98
N LEU A 1119 31.98 28.03 42.50
CA LEU A 1119 30.76 28.46 41.81
C LEU A 1119 31.10 28.78 40.37
N PHE A 1120 30.25 28.38 39.42
CA PHE A 1120 30.53 28.60 38.01
C PHE A 1120 29.29 28.96 37.18
N LEU A 1121 29.53 29.73 36.13
CA LEU A 1121 28.56 30.20 35.16
C LEU A 1121 29.12 30.01 33.75
N ARG A 1122 28.34 29.43 32.85
CA ARG A 1122 28.75 29.17 31.46
C ARG A 1122 27.73 29.71 30.48
N TYR A 1123 28.24 30.36 29.44
CA TYR A 1123 27.50 30.90 28.32
C TYR A 1123 27.93 30.22 27.02
N THR A 1124 26.97 29.68 26.26
CA THR A 1124 27.20 29.18 24.90
C THR A 1124 26.69 30.16 23.86
N PHE A 1125 27.46 30.42 22.81
CA PHE A 1125 27.06 31.37 21.77
C PHE A 1125 25.97 30.83 20.85
N LYS A 1126 26.00 29.53 20.55
CA LYS A 1126 24.91 28.81 19.88
C LYS A 1126 23.97 28.17 20.93
N PRO A 1127 22.65 28.08 20.69
CA PRO A 1127 21.71 27.41 21.59
C PRO A 1127 22.10 25.95 21.88
N TRP A 1128 22.02 25.53 23.13
CA TRP A 1128 22.28 24.15 23.58
C TRP A 1128 21.16 23.62 24.47
N GLN A 1129 20.30 22.80 23.88
CA GLN A 1129 19.24 22.05 24.56
C GLN A 1129 19.51 20.54 24.59
N GLY A 1130 20.68 20.07 24.15
CA GLY A 1130 21.05 18.64 24.19
C GLY A 1130 21.25 18.10 25.60
N ASP A 1131 21.88 16.94 25.75
CA ASP A 1131 22.15 16.44 27.10
C ASP A 1131 23.17 17.32 27.83
N LEU A 1132 23.03 17.48 29.14
CA LEU A 1132 24.08 18.05 29.98
C LEU A 1132 25.23 17.04 30.18
N ASP A 1133 26.42 17.56 30.45
CA ASP A 1133 27.61 16.74 30.73
C ASP A 1133 27.39 15.93 32.00
N MET A 1134 27.75 14.64 32.00
CA MET A 1134 27.60 13.75 33.15
C MET A 1134 28.92 13.01 33.47
N PRO A 1135 29.72 13.51 34.43
CA PRO A 1135 29.40 14.59 35.37
C PRO A 1135 29.57 16.00 34.78
N PRO A 1136 29.03 17.05 35.45
CA PRO A 1136 29.38 18.43 35.16
C PRO A 1136 30.88 18.69 35.27
N ARG A 1137 31.40 19.60 34.46
CA ARG A 1137 32.85 19.86 34.30
C ARG A 1137 33.22 21.32 34.61
N PRO A 1138 33.30 21.74 35.89
CA PRO A 1138 33.81 23.08 36.23
C PRO A 1138 35.25 23.26 35.75
N LEU A 1139 35.69 24.51 35.63
CA LEU A 1139 37.08 24.79 35.31
C LEU A 1139 37.99 24.33 36.44
N THR A 1140 39.08 23.67 36.07
CA THR A 1140 40.18 23.36 36.99
C THR A 1140 41.15 24.54 36.98
N PRO A 1141 41.65 25.01 38.15
CA PRO A 1141 42.72 26.01 38.18
C PRO A 1141 43.91 25.58 37.33
N TYR A 1142 44.49 26.50 36.55
CA TYR A 1142 45.58 26.19 35.63
C TYR A 1142 46.84 25.66 36.34
N ALA A 1143 46.99 26.00 37.62
CA ALA A 1143 48.03 25.45 38.50
C ALA A 1143 47.94 23.94 38.68
N ASP A 1144 46.72 23.40 38.63
CA ASP A 1144 46.38 22.00 38.92
C ASP A 1144 46.15 21.18 37.64
N PHE A 1145 46.53 21.73 36.48
CA PHE A 1145 46.60 20.97 35.23
C PHE A 1145 47.65 19.86 35.32
N ASP A 1146 47.47 18.83 34.50
CA ASP A 1146 48.38 17.67 34.40
C ASP A 1146 49.57 17.90 33.47
#